data_AF-A0AAU8NP98-F1
#
_entry.id   AF-A0AAU8NP98-F1
#
_cell.length_a   1.000
_cell.length_b   1.000
_cell.length_c   1.000
_cell.angle_alpha   90.00
_cell.angle_beta   90.00
_cell.angle_gamma   90.00
#
_symmetry.space_group_name_H-M   'P 1'
#
loop_
_entity.id
_entity.type
_entity.pdbx_description
1 polymer ?
#
loop_
_entity_poly.entity_id
_entity_poly.type
_entity_poly.pdbx_seq_one_letter_code
_entity_poly.pdbx_strand_id
1 'polypeptide(L)'
;MEGPEIKAVEAVIDNGSFGKRTLRFETGRLAQQADGAVAAYLDDDSMILSTTTAGSSPKENYDFFPLTVDVEEKMYAAGKIPGSFFRREGRPSNEATLACRIIDRPLRPLFPHTLRNEVQVVETILAINPDDAYDVIALNAASASTMISGLPFEGPVSGVRLALIDGQWVAFPRWSERERAVFEIVVAGRVIENGDVAIAMIEAGAGKNAWNLIYNEGQIKPDEEVVAGGLEAAKPFIKVICEAQNELKRIASKETKEFQLFPEYTDELYARIDEIAHEDLNEALSIAEKLPRQDRIAEIKEGVREAIAQEFTDMDEAEKEKELGNAFKELQRQIVRRRILTEDYRIDGRGLRDIRTLSAEVDIVPRVHGSALFQRGETQILGVTTLNMLKMEQQVDALSGPQTKRYMHNYEMPPYSTGETGRVGSPKRREIGHGALAEKALVPVLPSREEFPYAIRQVSEAIGSNGSTSMGSVCASTLSLLAAGVPLKAPVAGIAMGLVSGDVDGKHIFKTLTDILGAEDAFGDMDFKVAGTSEFITALQLDTKLDGIPADILAAALQQAHEARTTILEVINECIDCPAEMSPFAPRIITTTIPVDKIGEVIGPKGKMINQIQEETGAEIAIEDDGTVYISSEGGEAAQKAKEIIDSIANPRIPKAGETFTGKVVKTTSFGAFVNLTPGSDGLLHISQIRNLANGERIDTVEDVLKEGDTVEVIVQSVDERGKISLAIPGFENQESSAPAPRENRGRGSREDREDRDDRRSDRRRAPRDDRDDRGDRGDRDDRPRRRSVRDDRDSRYDDRENRSDRSSRYDERSSRRDDRRSDRYDNNDYEDRPRRRAPRDDRYDERDDSASERAERSDRSDDRAERPRRSSDRRVSDRNLRYAADDDHYDEYRAAREERAERPRRRIRRDFDPFDED
;
A
#
# COMPACT_ATOMS: atom_id res chain seq x y z
N MET A 1 39.40 6.96 10.83
CA MET A 1 39.74 5.58 11.24
C MET A 1 40.37 4.94 10.03
N GLU A 2 41.70 5.00 9.90
CA GLU A 2 42.37 4.57 8.68
C GLU A 2 43.33 3.41 8.95
N GLY A 3 42.95 2.22 8.47
CA GLY A 3 43.88 1.14 8.17
C GLY A 3 44.16 1.12 6.67
N PRO A 4 45.33 0.65 6.21
CA PRO A 4 45.74 0.70 4.79
C PRO A 4 44.87 -0.15 3.84
N GLU A 5 43.96 -0.97 4.38
CA GLU A 5 43.02 -1.81 3.63
C GLU A 5 41.67 -1.14 3.40
N ILE A 6 41.33 -0.08 4.15
CA ILE A 6 40.06 0.64 4.01
C ILE A 6 40.17 1.60 2.82
N LYS A 7 39.22 1.50 1.89
CA LYS A 7 39.16 2.32 0.68
C LYS A 7 37.79 2.97 0.59
N ALA A 8 37.75 4.27 0.26
CA ALA A 8 36.50 5.00 0.13
C ALA A 8 36.55 6.02 -1.01
N VAL A 9 35.38 6.32 -1.56
CA VAL A 9 35.14 7.31 -2.62
C VAL A 9 33.81 8.04 -2.37
N GLU A 10 33.65 9.23 -2.93
CA GLU A 10 32.50 10.11 -2.64
C GLU A 10 31.93 10.71 -3.94
N ALA A 11 30.59 10.68 -4.07
CA ALA A 11 29.82 11.34 -5.11
C ALA A 11 29.07 12.53 -4.49
N VAL A 12 29.42 13.76 -4.90
CA VAL A 12 28.80 14.99 -4.39
C VAL A 12 27.63 15.38 -5.29
N ILE A 13 26.44 15.41 -4.72
CA ILE A 13 25.17 15.77 -5.36
C ILE A 13 24.88 17.23 -5.04
N ASP A 14 24.84 18.09 -6.06
CA ASP A 14 24.60 19.53 -5.92
C ASP A 14 23.16 19.89 -6.33
N ASN A 15 22.32 20.23 -5.34
CA ASN A 15 20.94 20.65 -5.56
C ASN A 15 20.78 22.18 -5.52
N GLY A 16 21.87 22.96 -5.59
CA GLY A 16 21.83 24.41 -5.62
C GLY A 16 21.19 25.02 -4.37
N SER A 17 19.99 25.58 -4.48
CA SER A 17 19.22 26.17 -3.37
C SER A 17 18.83 25.16 -2.29
N PHE A 18 18.67 23.88 -2.63
CA PHE A 18 18.40 22.80 -1.68
C PHE A 18 19.70 22.19 -1.11
N GLY A 19 20.83 22.89 -1.24
CA GLY A 19 22.11 22.49 -0.67
C GLY A 19 22.76 21.33 -1.42
N LYS A 20 23.51 20.49 -0.69
CA LYS A 20 24.26 19.37 -1.25
C LYS A 20 24.03 18.11 -0.41
N ARG A 21 23.99 16.96 -1.08
CA ARG A 21 24.04 15.63 -0.46
C ARG A 21 25.34 14.93 -0.87
N THR A 22 25.90 14.07 -0.03
CA THR A 22 27.12 13.30 -0.36
C THR A 22 26.86 11.82 -0.21
N LEU A 23 27.03 11.08 -1.31
CA LEU A 23 26.93 9.62 -1.35
C LEU A 23 28.34 9.02 -1.31
N ARG A 24 28.73 8.48 -0.15
CA ARG A 24 30.05 7.89 0.12
C ARG A 24 29.98 6.38 0.04
N PHE A 25 31.00 5.73 -0.53
CA PHE A 25 31.14 4.28 -0.56
C PHE A 25 32.44 3.87 0.16
N GLU A 26 32.37 2.96 1.13
CA GLU A 26 33.52 2.42 1.89
C GLU A 26 33.60 0.89 1.73
N THR A 27 34.81 0.37 1.51
CA THR A 27 35.08 -1.08 1.39
C THR A 27 36.37 -1.48 2.12
N GLY A 28 36.63 -2.79 2.18
CA GLY A 28 37.76 -3.41 2.89
C GLY A 28 37.54 -3.61 4.39
N ARG A 29 36.60 -2.90 5.02
CA ARG A 29 36.36 -2.93 6.48
C ARG A 29 35.33 -3.96 6.95
N LEU A 30 34.25 -4.14 6.21
CA LEU A 30 33.10 -4.98 6.61
C LEU A 30 32.93 -6.16 5.66
N ALA A 31 32.37 -7.26 6.16
CA ALA A 31 31.98 -8.45 5.39
C ALA A 31 33.05 -8.97 4.40
N GLN A 32 34.33 -8.92 4.77
CA GLN A 32 35.49 -9.29 3.92
C GLN A 32 35.44 -10.69 3.28
N GLN A 33 34.59 -11.60 3.80
CA GLN A 33 34.37 -12.94 3.26
C GLN A 33 33.42 -12.99 2.05
N ALA A 34 32.63 -11.94 1.81
CA ALA A 34 31.79 -11.83 0.62
C ALA A 34 32.65 -11.64 -0.64
N ASP A 35 32.09 -11.91 -1.82
CA ASP A 35 32.78 -11.63 -3.07
C ASP A 35 32.96 -10.13 -3.25
N GLY A 36 31.90 -9.34 -3.05
CA GLY A 36 31.97 -7.89 -2.90
C GLY A 36 31.24 -7.41 -1.64
N ALA A 37 31.76 -6.37 -0.98
CA ALA A 37 31.14 -5.77 0.19
C ALA A 37 31.39 -4.26 0.21
N VAL A 38 30.32 -3.45 0.28
CA VAL A 38 30.39 -1.98 0.31
C VAL A 38 29.41 -1.45 1.36
N ALA A 39 29.90 -0.59 2.24
CA ALA A 39 29.05 0.28 3.04
C ALA A 39 28.82 1.60 2.27
N ALA A 40 27.59 1.86 1.86
CA ALA A 40 27.19 3.14 1.29
C ALA A 40 26.61 4.04 2.38
N TYR A 41 26.95 5.32 2.34
CA TYR A 41 26.49 6.34 3.28
C TYR A 41 25.89 7.53 2.55
N LEU A 42 24.80 8.08 3.08
CA LEU A 42 24.28 9.40 2.69
C LEU A 42 24.55 10.39 3.83
N ASP A 43 25.33 11.42 3.54
CA ASP A 43 25.79 12.48 4.46
C ASP A 43 26.47 11.97 5.75
N ASP A 44 27.12 10.79 5.68
CA ASP A 44 27.70 10.06 6.82
C ASP A 44 26.71 9.72 7.98
N ASP A 45 25.40 9.85 7.74
CA ASP A 45 24.33 9.63 8.72
C ASP A 45 23.56 8.33 8.43
N SER A 46 22.97 8.22 7.24
CA SER A 46 22.32 6.98 6.80
C SER A 46 23.38 6.01 6.27
N MET A 47 23.34 4.74 6.67
CA MET A 47 24.32 3.70 6.31
C MET A 47 23.63 2.40 5.87
N ILE A 48 24.01 1.89 4.71
CA ILE A 48 23.56 0.61 4.16
C ILE A 48 24.78 -0.26 3.85
N LEU A 49 24.76 -1.51 4.31
CA LEU A 49 25.78 -2.51 3.95
C LEU A 49 25.25 -3.41 2.84
N SER A 50 25.83 -3.27 1.65
CA SER A 50 25.64 -4.18 0.54
C SER A 50 26.68 -5.29 0.55
N THR A 51 26.25 -6.53 0.32
CA THR A 51 27.14 -7.67 0.10
C THR A 51 26.67 -8.50 -1.10
N THR A 52 27.59 -8.78 -2.02
CA THR A 52 27.37 -9.63 -3.19
C THR A 52 28.20 -10.91 -3.06
N THR A 53 27.58 -12.06 -3.30
CA THR A 53 28.22 -13.38 -3.27
C THR A 53 27.69 -14.27 -4.40
N ALA A 54 28.53 -15.14 -4.95
CA ALA A 54 28.10 -16.16 -5.91
C ALA A 54 28.42 -17.59 -5.44
N GLY A 55 27.53 -18.52 -5.75
CA GLY A 55 27.74 -19.95 -5.56
C GLY A 55 28.91 -20.46 -6.40
N SER A 56 29.74 -21.32 -5.82
CA SER A 56 30.95 -21.88 -6.46
C SER A 56 30.67 -22.84 -7.63
N SER A 57 29.43 -23.29 -7.78
CA SER A 57 28.96 -24.15 -8.86
C SER A 57 27.67 -23.60 -9.48
N PRO A 58 27.44 -23.81 -10.79
CA PRO A 58 26.15 -23.52 -11.40
C PRO A 58 25.03 -24.38 -10.79
N LYS A 59 23.78 -23.91 -10.89
CA LYS A 59 22.60 -24.68 -10.51
C LYS A 59 22.16 -25.56 -11.68
N GLU A 60 22.32 -26.87 -11.52
CA GLU A 60 21.70 -27.85 -12.41
C GLU A 60 20.17 -27.66 -12.46
N ASN A 61 19.57 -27.94 -13.61
CA ASN A 61 18.12 -27.83 -13.86
C ASN A 61 17.51 -26.42 -13.77
N TYR A 62 18.31 -25.35 -13.72
CA TYR A 62 17.81 -23.98 -13.89
C TYR A 62 17.83 -23.57 -15.36
N ASP A 63 16.70 -23.06 -15.84
CA ASP A 63 16.51 -22.47 -17.17
C ASP A 63 16.83 -20.97 -17.19
N PHE A 64 16.60 -20.25 -16.08
CA PHE A 64 16.90 -18.82 -15.91
C PHE A 64 18.18 -18.53 -15.10
N PHE A 65 18.70 -17.29 -15.18
CA PHE A 65 19.81 -16.79 -14.34
C PHE A 65 19.36 -16.52 -12.88
N PRO A 66 19.86 -17.27 -11.87
CA PRO A 66 19.38 -17.18 -10.50
C PRO A 66 20.04 -16.07 -9.67
N LEU A 67 19.83 -14.81 -10.09
CA LEU A 67 20.03 -13.63 -9.24
C LEU A 67 18.89 -13.50 -8.21
N THR A 68 19.26 -13.28 -6.95
CA THR A 68 18.35 -12.90 -5.85
C THR A 68 18.84 -11.62 -5.19
N VAL A 69 17.95 -10.63 -5.05
CA VAL A 69 18.21 -9.42 -4.25
C VAL A 69 17.33 -9.41 -3.01
N ASP A 70 17.91 -9.21 -1.83
CA ASP A 70 17.20 -9.14 -0.55
C ASP A 70 17.54 -7.83 0.19
N VAL A 71 16.50 -7.15 0.69
CA VAL A 71 16.61 -5.92 1.47
C VAL A 71 16.15 -6.19 2.90
N GLU A 72 17.12 -6.17 3.81
CA GLU A 72 16.98 -6.50 5.21
C GLU A 72 16.88 -5.22 6.04
N GLU A 73 15.67 -4.70 6.19
CA GLU A 73 15.35 -3.65 7.14
C GLU A 73 15.67 -4.09 8.58
N LYS A 74 16.21 -3.17 9.40
CA LYS A 74 16.54 -3.41 10.81
C LYS A 74 16.03 -2.24 11.63
N MET A 75 15.17 -2.48 12.61
CA MET A 75 14.49 -1.40 13.32
C MET A 75 15.45 -0.56 14.18
N TYR A 76 16.59 -1.15 14.58
CA TYR A 76 17.67 -0.42 15.23
C TYR A 76 18.28 0.69 14.35
N ALA A 77 18.16 0.62 13.03
CA ALA A 77 18.65 1.65 12.11
C ALA A 77 17.94 3.00 12.30
N ALA A 78 16.70 2.97 12.79
CA ALA A 78 15.91 4.12 13.21
C ALA A 78 15.79 4.23 14.75
N GLY A 79 16.63 3.50 15.50
CA GLY A 79 16.60 3.46 16.98
C GLY A 79 15.37 2.77 17.59
N LYS A 80 14.54 2.09 16.80
CA LYS A 80 13.28 1.44 17.21
C LYS A 80 13.51 -0.01 17.65
N ILE A 81 12.65 -0.51 18.53
CA ILE A 81 12.44 -1.96 18.74
C ILE A 81 11.20 -2.35 17.89
N PRO A 82 11.22 -3.46 17.13
CA PRO A 82 10.10 -3.84 16.27
C PRO A 82 8.77 -3.96 17.04
N GLY A 83 7.69 -3.42 16.46
CA GLY A 83 6.33 -3.48 17.02
C GLY A 83 5.74 -4.90 17.06
N SER A 84 6.34 -5.84 16.30
CA SER A 84 5.95 -7.25 16.23
C SER A 84 5.87 -7.93 17.60
N PHE A 85 4.98 -8.92 17.74
CA PHE A 85 4.77 -9.66 19.00
C PHE A 85 6.07 -10.25 19.59
N PHE A 86 7.01 -10.66 18.73
CA PHE A 86 8.30 -11.23 19.13
C PHE A 86 9.41 -10.20 19.35
N ARG A 87 9.13 -8.89 19.17
CA ARG A 87 10.12 -7.78 19.24
C ARG A 87 11.35 -8.01 18.35
N ARG A 88 11.11 -8.61 17.18
CA ARG A 88 12.09 -8.95 16.15
C ARG A 88 11.48 -8.70 14.77
N GLU A 89 12.32 -8.32 13.81
CA GLU A 89 11.99 -8.23 12.39
C GLU A 89 11.46 -9.57 11.87
N GLY A 90 10.48 -9.52 10.96
CA GLY A 90 9.64 -10.67 10.59
C GLY A 90 9.73 -11.04 9.12
N ARG A 91 8.61 -10.89 8.40
CA ARG A 91 8.61 -10.92 6.93
C ARG A 91 9.08 -9.55 6.41
N PRO A 92 9.71 -9.48 5.22
CA PRO A 92 10.00 -8.20 4.57
C PRO A 92 8.75 -7.33 4.44
N SER A 93 8.92 -6.01 4.58
CA SER A 93 7.84 -5.05 4.34
C SER A 93 7.53 -4.93 2.84
N ASN A 94 6.47 -4.18 2.52
CA ASN A 94 6.21 -3.79 1.14
C ASN A 94 7.33 -2.88 0.61
N GLU A 95 7.88 -1.98 1.43
CA GLU A 95 8.96 -1.07 1.02
C GLU A 95 10.26 -1.84 0.72
N ALA A 96 10.67 -2.75 1.60
CA ALA A 96 11.78 -3.66 1.36
C ALA A 96 11.59 -4.49 0.08
N THR A 97 10.36 -5.01 -0.13
CA THR A 97 10.03 -5.78 -1.34
C THR A 97 10.07 -4.94 -2.62
N LEU A 98 9.69 -3.66 -2.55
CA LEU A 98 9.79 -2.72 -3.66
C LEU A 98 11.23 -2.28 -3.91
N ALA A 99 12.03 -2.07 -2.86
CA ALA A 99 13.46 -1.82 -2.96
C ALA A 99 14.19 -3.01 -3.62
N CYS A 100 13.91 -4.26 -3.23
CA CYS A 100 14.42 -5.45 -3.95
C CYS A 100 14.14 -5.38 -5.46
N ARG A 101 12.96 -4.86 -5.87
CA ARG A 101 12.62 -4.72 -7.31
C ARG A 101 13.33 -3.55 -7.98
N ILE A 102 13.44 -2.40 -7.31
CA ILE A 102 14.18 -1.22 -7.79
C ILE A 102 15.67 -1.56 -8.02
N ILE A 103 16.22 -2.50 -7.26
CA ILE A 103 17.59 -3.00 -7.40
C ILE A 103 17.68 -4.11 -8.48
N ASP A 104 16.81 -5.12 -8.43
CA ASP A 104 16.86 -6.27 -9.36
C ASP A 104 16.67 -5.87 -10.83
N ARG A 105 15.73 -4.96 -11.12
CA ARG A 105 15.40 -4.49 -12.48
C ARG A 105 16.63 -3.98 -13.26
N PRO A 106 17.41 -2.99 -12.77
CA PRO A 106 18.61 -2.50 -13.45
C PRO A 106 19.86 -3.38 -13.32
N LEU A 107 19.99 -4.22 -12.28
CA LEU A 107 21.17 -5.10 -12.12
C LEU A 107 21.09 -6.34 -13.01
N ARG A 108 19.90 -6.96 -13.15
CA ARG A 108 19.71 -8.25 -13.82
C ARG A 108 20.18 -8.30 -15.28
N PRO A 109 19.97 -7.28 -16.14
CA PRO A 109 20.41 -7.30 -17.54
C PRO A 109 21.93 -7.20 -17.73
N LEU A 110 22.67 -6.74 -16.71
CA LEU A 110 24.11 -6.48 -16.78
C LEU A 110 24.97 -7.70 -16.37
N PHE A 111 24.34 -8.86 -16.14
CA PHE A 111 25.01 -10.15 -16.05
C PHE A 111 24.78 -10.94 -17.35
N PRO A 112 25.72 -11.80 -17.78
CA PRO A 112 25.49 -12.71 -18.89
C PRO A 112 24.23 -13.55 -18.66
N HIS A 113 23.27 -13.48 -19.58
CA HIS A 113 22.00 -14.22 -19.49
C HIS A 113 22.20 -15.75 -19.45
N THR A 114 23.37 -16.23 -19.91
CA THR A 114 23.86 -17.62 -19.90
C THR A 114 24.51 -18.05 -18.56
N LEU A 115 24.64 -17.16 -17.58
CA LEU A 115 25.16 -17.49 -16.25
C LEU A 115 24.13 -18.33 -15.46
N ARG A 116 24.57 -19.43 -14.84
CA ARG A 116 23.70 -20.31 -14.03
C ARG A 116 24.17 -20.49 -12.57
N ASN A 117 25.20 -19.78 -12.15
CA ASN A 117 25.57 -19.66 -10.74
C ASN A 117 24.55 -18.80 -10.00
N GLU A 118 24.19 -19.21 -8.78
CA GLU A 118 23.35 -18.42 -7.87
C GLU A 118 24.12 -17.20 -7.40
N VAL A 119 23.57 -16.02 -7.64
CA VAL A 119 24.12 -14.73 -7.20
C VAL A 119 23.15 -14.13 -6.21
N GLN A 120 23.62 -13.86 -4.99
CA GLN A 120 22.83 -13.15 -3.99
C GLN A 120 23.45 -11.78 -3.70
N VAL A 121 22.60 -10.75 -3.73
CA VAL A 121 22.92 -9.39 -3.28
C VAL A 121 22.05 -9.09 -2.07
N VAL A 122 22.67 -8.82 -0.92
CA VAL A 122 21.98 -8.55 0.34
C VAL A 122 22.30 -7.14 0.81
N GLU A 123 21.26 -6.31 0.90
CA GLU A 123 21.29 -4.95 1.42
C GLU A 123 20.81 -4.96 2.87
N THR A 124 21.66 -4.61 3.82
CA THR A 124 21.25 -4.43 5.23
C THR A 124 21.21 -2.96 5.58
N ILE A 125 20.03 -2.45 5.96
CA ILE A 125 19.89 -1.06 6.44
C ILE A 125 20.43 -1.01 7.88
N LEU A 126 21.56 -0.34 8.10
CA LEU A 126 22.26 -0.33 9.40
C LEU A 126 22.01 0.96 10.19
N ALA A 127 21.89 2.08 9.49
CA ALA A 127 21.42 3.36 10.03
C ALA A 127 20.58 4.06 8.94
N ILE A 128 19.55 4.79 9.32
CA ILE A 128 18.73 5.56 8.38
C ILE A 128 18.17 6.80 9.08
N ASN A 129 18.42 7.97 8.50
CA ASN A 129 17.75 9.18 8.90
C ASN A 129 16.25 9.03 8.59
N PRO A 130 15.32 9.20 9.56
CA PRO A 130 13.89 8.98 9.31
C PRO A 130 13.28 9.86 8.21
N ASP A 131 13.96 10.97 7.87
CA ASP A 131 13.57 11.92 6.82
C ASP A 131 14.26 11.66 5.46
N ASP A 132 15.06 10.60 5.32
CA ASP A 132 15.65 10.15 4.04
C ASP A 132 15.01 8.83 3.55
N ALA A 133 15.15 8.55 2.24
CA ALA A 133 14.70 7.30 1.63
C ALA A 133 15.91 6.39 1.31
N TYR A 134 15.86 5.14 1.75
CA TYR A 134 17.00 4.20 1.65
C TYR A 134 17.12 3.50 0.29
N ASP A 135 16.06 3.48 -0.53
CA ASP A 135 15.93 2.61 -1.70
C ASP A 135 16.98 2.90 -2.80
N VAL A 136 17.20 4.17 -3.11
CA VAL A 136 18.22 4.59 -4.07
C VAL A 136 19.64 4.55 -3.51
N ILE A 137 19.82 4.64 -2.19
CA ILE A 137 21.13 4.42 -1.56
C ILE A 137 21.50 2.93 -1.73
N ALA A 138 20.55 2.02 -1.46
CA ALA A 138 20.72 0.57 -1.59
C ALA A 138 21.01 0.13 -3.03
N LEU A 139 20.32 0.71 -4.02
CA LEU A 139 20.62 0.48 -5.45
C LEU A 139 22.07 0.81 -5.83
N ASN A 140 22.58 1.95 -5.38
CA ASN A 140 23.96 2.33 -5.65
C ASN A 140 24.96 1.46 -4.87
N ALA A 141 24.62 1.03 -3.64
CA ALA A 141 25.41 0.10 -2.85
C ALA A 141 25.51 -1.29 -3.53
N ALA A 142 24.39 -1.82 -4.02
CA ALA A 142 24.27 -3.08 -4.76
C ALA A 142 25.11 -3.13 -6.03
N SER A 143 25.12 -2.04 -6.82
CA SER A 143 26.02 -1.94 -7.98
C SER A 143 27.48 -1.81 -7.53
N ALA A 144 27.79 -1.02 -6.51
CA ALA A 144 29.17 -0.83 -6.03
C ALA A 144 29.80 -2.11 -5.46
N SER A 145 29.04 -2.90 -4.69
CA SER A 145 29.49 -4.20 -4.16
C SER A 145 29.66 -5.23 -5.27
N THR A 146 28.71 -5.31 -6.20
CA THR A 146 28.81 -6.19 -7.37
C THR A 146 29.98 -5.81 -8.28
N MET A 147 30.26 -4.52 -8.47
CA MET A 147 31.38 -4.01 -9.27
C MET A 147 32.77 -4.40 -8.75
N ILE A 148 32.94 -4.59 -7.43
CA ILE A 148 34.20 -5.04 -6.83
C ILE A 148 34.29 -6.56 -6.63
N SER A 149 33.21 -7.30 -6.91
CA SER A 149 33.07 -8.72 -6.53
C SER A 149 33.93 -9.71 -7.34
N GLY A 150 34.40 -9.31 -8.53
CA GLY A 150 35.02 -10.22 -9.49
C GLY A 150 34.02 -11.10 -10.26
N LEU A 151 32.73 -10.76 -10.27
CA LEU A 151 31.72 -11.37 -11.15
C LEU A 151 31.77 -10.76 -12.57
N PRO A 152 31.33 -11.50 -13.60
CA PRO A 152 31.08 -10.94 -14.92
C PRO A 152 29.84 -10.04 -14.86
N PHE A 153 30.07 -8.75 -14.67
CA PHE A 153 29.04 -7.73 -14.50
C PHE A 153 29.42 -6.42 -15.22
N GLU A 154 28.56 -5.98 -16.13
CA GLU A 154 28.79 -4.86 -17.05
C GLU A 154 28.32 -3.50 -16.47
N GLY A 155 28.53 -3.33 -15.16
CA GLY A 155 28.29 -2.08 -14.44
C GLY A 155 29.37 -1.01 -14.66
N PRO A 156 29.22 0.18 -14.02
CA PRO A 156 28.26 0.45 -12.96
C PRO A 156 26.90 0.86 -13.49
N VAL A 157 25.86 0.52 -12.73
CA VAL A 157 24.55 1.14 -12.85
C VAL A 157 24.30 1.97 -11.59
N SER A 158 23.89 3.22 -11.77
CA SER A 158 23.55 4.12 -10.67
C SER A 158 22.11 4.54 -10.80
N GLY A 159 21.49 4.90 -9.67
CA GLY A 159 20.16 5.48 -9.69
C GLY A 159 19.97 6.60 -8.68
N VAL A 160 19.01 7.45 -8.99
CA VAL A 160 18.71 8.68 -8.25
C VAL A 160 17.20 8.82 -8.12
N ARG A 161 16.75 9.26 -6.94
CA ARG A 161 15.39 9.77 -6.74
C ARG A 161 15.45 11.27 -6.95
N LEU A 162 14.67 11.78 -7.90
CA LEU A 162 14.39 13.20 -8.03
C LEU A 162 12.96 13.50 -7.54
N ALA A 163 12.74 14.71 -7.04
CA ALA A 163 11.41 15.29 -6.90
C ALA A 163 11.36 16.66 -7.56
N LEU A 164 10.27 16.97 -8.27
CA LEU A 164 9.99 18.29 -8.82
C LEU A 164 9.31 19.14 -7.75
N ILE A 165 10.08 20.02 -7.14
CA ILE A 165 9.69 20.88 -6.01
C ILE A 165 9.88 22.34 -6.43
N ASP A 166 8.81 23.13 -6.36
CA ASP A 166 8.81 24.57 -6.68
C ASP A 166 9.43 24.92 -8.05
N GLY A 167 9.35 23.99 -9.01
CA GLY A 167 9.90 24.09 -10.37
C GLY A 167 11.34 23.59 -10.55
N GLN A 168 12.01 23.08 -9.50
CA GLN A 168 13.34 22.47 -9.58
C GLN A 168 13.26 20.95 -9.36
N TRP A 169 14.01 20.18 -10.16
CA TRP A 169 14.30 18.76 -9.85
C TRP A 169 15.41 18.67 -8.78
N VAL A 170 15.07 18.12 -7.61
CA VAL A 170 15.95 17.98 -6.44
C VAL A 170 16.32 16.51 -6.25
N ALA A 171 17.61 16.18 -6.18
CA ALA A 171 18.13 14.81 -6.06
C ALA A 171 18.34 14.37 -4.60
N PHE A 172 17.99 13.11 -4.31
CA PHE A 172 17.87 12.58 -2.94
C PHE A 172 17.04 13.51 -2.02
N PRO A 173 15.78 13.81 -2.40
CA PRO A 173 14.90 14.69 -1.64
C PRO A 173 14.39 13.99 -0.36
N ARG A 174 14.28 14.77 0.72
CA ARG A 174 13.80 14.31 2.02
C ARG A 174 12.28 14.07 2.03
N TRP A 175 11.78 13.26 2.96
CA TRP A 175 10.34 13.02 3.12
C TRP A 175 9.59 14.33 3.44
N SER A 176 10.19 15.20 4.24
CA SER A 176 9.71 16.56 4.55
C SER A 176 9.63 17.47 3.32
N GLU A 177 10.63 17.43 2.44
CA GLU A 177 10.67 18.20 1.19
C GLU A 177 9.61 17.72 0.18
N ARG A 178 9.29 16.42 0.20
CA ARG A 178 8.34 15.78 -0.73
C ARG A 178 6.87 16.14 -0.48
N GLU A 179 6.51 16.75 0.66
CA GLU A 179 5.19 17.39 0.86
C GLU A 179 4.97 18.62 -0.07
N ARG A 180 6.03 19.07 -0.78
CA ARG A 180 6.01 20.11 -1.82
C ARG A 180 6.29 19.58 -3.23
N ALA A 181 6.44 18.27 -3.42
CA ALA A 181 6.67 17.68 -4.72
C ALA A 181 5.38 17.55 -5.55
N VAL A 182 5.36 18.08 -6.77
CA VAL A 182 4.29 17.77 -7.74
C VAL A 182 4.51 16.40 -8.39
N PHE A 183 5.78 15.97 -8.54
CA PHE A 183 6.13 14.68 -9.12
C PHE A 183 7.44 14.14 -8.52
N GLU A 184 7.52 12.82 -8.42
CA GLU A 184 8.72 12.09 -8.01
C GLU A 184 9.11 11.08 -9.07
N ILE A 185 10.41 10.90 -9.29
CA ILE A 185 10.93 9.95 -10.27
C ILE A 185 12.20 9.28 -9.76
N VAL A 186 12.18 7.95 -9.67
CA VAL A 186 13.40 7.14 -9.52
C VAL A 186 13.85 6.74 -10.91
N VAL A 187 15.09 7.07 -11.26
CA VAL A 187 15.73 6.72 -12.53
C VAL A 187 16.99 5.91 -12.22
N ALA A 188 17.21 4.80 -12.92
CA ALA A 188 18.47 4.07 -12.91
C ALA A 188 19.04 3.93 -14.33
N GLY A 189 20.36 4.04 -14.46
CA GLY A 189 21.05 4.02 -15.74
C GLY A 189 22.56 3.86 -15.63
N ARG A 190 23.21 3.63 -16.78
CA ARG A 190 24.66 3.43 -16.93
C ARG A 190 25.26 4.47 -17.85
N VAL A 191 26.54 4.81 -17.65
CA VAL A 191 27.28 5.64 -18.61
C VAL A 191 27.74 4.75 -19.76
N ILE A 192 27.43 5.15 -21.00
CA ILE A 192 27.83 4.44 -22.22
C ILE A 192 29.08 5.09 -22.87
N GLU A 193 29.69 4.44 -23.86
CA GLU A 193 31.02 4.82 -24.39
C GLU A 193 31.13 6.26 -24.92
N ASN A 194 30.03 6.82 -25.43
CA ASN A 194 29.98 8.22 -25.90
C ASN A 194 29.94 9.25 -24.76
N GLY A 195 29.80 8.81 -23.51
CA GLY A 195 29.75 9.64 -22.31
C GLY A 195 28.35 10.14 -21.90
N ASP A 196 27.28 9.77 -22.61
CA ASP A 196 25.89 9.97 -22.19
C ASP A 196 25.43 8.87 -21.20
N VAL A 197 24.25 9.03 -20.61
CA VAL A 197 23.64 8.08 -19.68
C VAL A 197 22.46 7.38 -20.34
N ALA A 198 22.62 6.06 -20.51
CA ALA A 198 21.56 5.14 -20.89
C ALA A 198 20.65 4.85 -19.69
N ILE A 199 19.38 5.23 -19.79
CA ILE A 199 18.37 4.92 -18.77
C ILE A 199 17.89 3.48 -18.97
N ALA A 200 18.00 2.66 -17.93
CA ALA A 200 17.60 1.25 -17.92
C ALA A 200 16.23 1.02 -17.24
N MET A 201 15.91 1.83 -16.23
CA MET A 201 14.71 1.65 -15.39
C MET A 201 14.18 2.98 -14.87
N ILE A 202 12.86 3.15 -14.90
CA ILE A 202 12.12 4.29 -14.31
C ILE A 202 11.00 3.76 -13.39
N GLU A 203 10.81 4.44 -12.26
CA GLU A 203 9.72 4.21 -11.31
C GLU A 203 9.27 5.57 -10.71
N ALA A 204 8.15 6.11 -11.18
CA ALA A 204 7.75 7.50 -10.98
C ALA A 204 6.26 7.66 -10.63
N GLY A 205 5.88 8.85 -10.12
CA GLY A 205 4.49 9.27 -10.00
C GLY A 205 4.30 10.63 -9.36
N ALA A 206 3.09 11.17 -9.47
CA ALA A 206 2.76 12.47 -8.91
C ALA A 206 2.76 12.43 -7.36
N GLY A 207 3.15 13.52 -6.73
CA GLY A 207 3.17 13.63 -5.28
C GLY A 207 1.77 13.53 -4.67
N LYS A 208 1.68 13.04 -3.43
CA LYS A 208 0.41 12.97 -2.66
C LYS A 208 -0.37 14.29 -2.67
N ASN A 209 0.34 15.42 -2.63
CA ASN A 209 -0.25 16.76 -2.59
C ASN A 209 -0.35 17.43 -3.97
N ALA A 210 0.02 16.74 -5.06
CA ALA A 210 0.16 17.34 -6.40
C ALA A 210 -1.11 18.07 -6.86
N TRP A 211 -2.30 17.54 -6.59
CA TRP A 211 -3.55 18.23 -6.91
C TRP A 211 -3.67 19.60 -6.23
N ASN A 212 -3.34 19.70 -4.94
CA ASN A 212 -3.37 20.98 -4.22
C ASN A 212 -2.30 21.94 -4.75
N LEU A 213 -1.08 21.44 -4.94
CA LEU A 213 0.04 22.21 -5.50
C LEU A 213 -0.29 22.81 -6.87
N ILE A 214 -0.86 22.00 -7.78
CA ILE A 214 -1.21 22.41 -9.15
C ILE A 214 -2.38 23.40 -9.14
N TYR A 215 -3.53 23.04 -8.57
CA TYR A 215 -4.77 23.80 -8.78
C TYR A 215 -5.00 24.93 -7.77
N ASN A 216 -4.46 24.83 -6.55
CA ASN A 216 -4.64 25.86 -5.51
C ASN A 216 -3.39 26.74 -5.33
N GLU A 217 -2.19 26.19 -5.54
CA GLU A 217 -0.92 26.92 -5.39
C GLU A 217 -0.27 27.32 -6.73
N GLY A 218 -0.80 26.84 -7.86
CA GLY A 218 -0.37 27.24 -9.21
C GLY A 218 0.93 26.61 -9.69
N GLN A 219 1.36 25.48 -9.11
CA GLN A 219 2.57 24.78 -9.52
C GLN A 219 2.43 24.08 -10.88
N ILE A 220 3.58 23.77 -11.48
CA ILE A 220 3.67 23.12 -12.79
C ILE A 220 3.02 21.73 -12.80
N LYS A 221 2.33 21.40 -13.90
CA LYS A 221 1.74 20.07 -14.12
C LYS A 221 2.82 19.09 -14.61
N PRO A 222 2.87 17.86 -14.11
CA PRO A 222 3.74 16.82 -14.66
C PRO A 222 3.09 16.18 -15.89
N ASP A 223 3.07 16.93 -16.98
CA ASP A 223 2.76 16.43 -18.32
C ASP A 223 3.95 15.63 -18.91
N GLU A 224 3.73 15.09 -20.11
CA GLU A 224 4.69 14.30 -20.86
C GLU A 224 6.03 15.03 -21.14
N GLU A 225 6.02 16.36 -21.34
CA GLU A 225 7.24 17.16 -21.57
C GLU A 225 8.00 17.38 -20.24
N VAL A 226 7.29 17.75 -19.18
CA VAL A 226 7.88 17.97 -17.85
C VAL A 226 8.48 16.69 -17.29
N VAL A 227 7.82 15.54 -17.46
CA VAL A 227 8.34 14.23 -17.04
C VAL A 227 9.56 13.81 -17.87
N ALA A 228 9.58 14.07 -19.18
CA ALA A 228 10.78 13.85 -20.01
C ALA A 228 11.96 14.75 -19.58
N GLY A 229 11.70 16.01 -19.22
CA GLY A 229 12.71 16.92 -18.64
C GLY A 229 13.30 16.41 -17.33
N GLY A 230 12.51 15.70 -16.52
CA GLY A 230 13.00 15.02 -15.31
C GLY A 230 13.97 13.87 -15.57
N LEU A 231 13.85 13.19 -16.72
CA LEU A 231 14.77 12.12 -17.11
C LEU A 231 16.12 12.67 -17.53
N GLU A 232 16.15 13.74 -18.33
CA GLU A 232 17.40 14.43 -18.67
C GLU A 232 18.04 15.08 -17.43
N ALA A 233 17.25 15.59 -16.48
CA ALA A 233 17.73 16.09 -15.20
C ALA A 233 18.37 14.99 -14.31
N ALA A 234 18.04 13.72 -14.50
CA ALA A 234 18.64 12.61 -13.74
C ALA A 234 20.04 12.23 -14.23
N LYS A 235 20.32 12.41 -15.53
CA LYS A 235 21.59 11.96 -16.16
C LYS A 235 22.85 12.51 -15.49
N PRO A 236 22.98 13.81 -15.14
CA PRO A 236 24.18 14.33 -14.50
C PRO A 236 24.47 13.67 -13.15
N PHE A 237 23.43 13.43 -12.34
CA PHE A 237 23.58 12.78 -11.03
C PHE A 237 23.96 11.31 -11.15
N ILE A 238 23.30 10.56 -12.05
CA ILE A 238 23.65 9.16 -12.36
C ILE A 238 25.11 9.07 -12.82
N LYS A 239 25.57 9.99 -13.66
CA LYS A 239 26.94 10.04 -14.15
C LYS A 239 27.96 10.24 -13.03
N VAL A 240 27.77 11.22 -12.15
CA VAL A 240 28.68 11.47 -11.01
C VAL A 240 28.77 10.25 -10.08
N ILE A 241 27.66 9.55 -9.84
CA ILE A 241 27.66 8.33 -9.02
C ILE A 241 28.35 7.16 -9.74
N CYS A 242 28.12 6.98 -11.05
CA CYS A 242 28.83 6.00 -11.88
C CYS A 242 30.35 6.25 -11.92
N GLU A 243 30.78 7.52 -11.97
CA GLU A 243 32.19 7.91 -11.93
C GLU A 243 32.83 7.56 -10.57
N ALA A 244 32.13 7.78 -9.45
CA ALA A 244 32.58 7.34 -8.13
C ALA A 244 32.65 5.80 -8.01
N GLN A 245 31.61 5.07 -8.44
CA GLN A 245 31.62 3.60 -8.45
C GLN A 245 32.78 3.03 -9.30
N ASN A 246 33.09 3.67 -10.44
CA ASN A 246 34.23 3.29 -11.27
C ASN A 246 35.58 3.54 -10.59
N GLU A 247 35.74 4.62 -9.82
CA GLU A 247 36.94 4.81 -9.00
C GLU A 247 37.05 3.74 -7.91
N LEU A 248 35.95 3.38 -7.24
CA LEU A 248 35.94 2.29 -6.27
C LEU A 248 36.39 0.96 -6.90
N LYS A 249 35.91 0.65 -8.11
CA LYS A 249 36.37 -0.51 -8.89
C LYS A 249 37.88 -0.42 -9.15
N ARG A 250 38.39 0.69 -9.70
CA ARG A 250 39.83 0.88 -9.97
C ARG A 250 40.72 0.65 -8.75
N ILE A 251 40.30 1.06 -7.55
CA ILE A 251 41.12 0.94 -6.34
C ILE A 251 40.89 -0.35 -5.55
N ALA A 252 39.74 -1.03 -5.68
CA ALA A 252 39.32 -2.09 -4.76
C ALA A 252 38.75 -3.38 -5.38
N SER A 253 38.56 -3.49 -6.69
CA SER A 253 37.98 -4.71 -7.28
C SER A 253 38.89 -5.93 -7.18
N LYS A 254 38.28 -7.09 -6.91
CA LYS A 254 38.90 -8.40 -7.15
C LYS A 254 39.03 -8.64 -8.66
N GLU A 255 39.96 -9.52 -9.05
CA GLU A 255 40.09 -9.98 -10.43
C GLU A 255 38.78 -10.70 -10.86
N THR A 256 38.36 -10.50 -12.11
CA THR A 256 37.17 -11.18 -12.65
C THR A 256 37.44 -12.67 -12.75
N LYS A 257 36.62 -13.47 -12.07
CA LYS A 257 36.70 -14.93 -12.13
C LYS A 257 36.11 -15.43 -13.45
N GLU A 258 36.70 -16.48 -14.01
CA GLU A 258 36.07 -17.23 -15.10
C GLU A 258 34.88 -18.03 -14.55
N PHE A 259 33.75 -17.95 -15.23
CA PHE A 259 32.54 -18.73 -14.94
C PHE A 259 32.17 -19.53 -16.19
N GLN A 260 31.70 -20.77 -15.99
CA GLN A 260 31.08 -21.53 -17.07
C GLN A 260 29.75 -20.87 -17.46
N LEU A 261 29.68 -20.41 -18.70
CA LEU A 261 28.46 -19.94 -19.33
C LEU A 261 27.78 -21.10 -20.04
N PHE A 262 26.45 -21.10 -20.03
CA PHE A 262 25.61 -22.10 -20.67
C PHE A 262 24.79 -21.41 -21.77
N PRO A 263 25.20 -21.50 -23.04
CA PRO A 263 24.41 -21.04 -24.18
C PRO A 263 22.99 -21.59 -24.12
N GLU A 264 22.02 -20.86 -24.68
CA GLU A 264 20.62 -21.32 -24.68
C GLU A 264 20.33 -22.32 -25.81
N TYR A 265 21.14 -22.30 -26.88
CA TYR A 265 21.14 -23.23 -28.00
C TYR A 265 22.46 -23.12 -28.80
N THR A 266 22.74 -24.09 -29.66
CA THR A 266 23.81 -24.03 -30.69
C THR A 266 23.34 -23.38 -31.99
N ASP A 267 24.25 -22.67 -32.70
CA ASP A 267 23.95 -21.99 -33.97
C ASP A 267 23.46 -22.96 -35.07
N GLU A 268 24.00 -24.17 -35.10
CA GLU A 268 23.65 -25.22 -36.08
C GLU A 268 22.22 -25.74 -35.85
N LEU A 269 21.84 -25.96 -34.59
CA LEU A 269 20.48 -26.33 -34.21
C LEU A 269 19.49 -25.19 -34.51
N TYR A 270 19.85 -23.93 -34.22
CA TYR A 270 19.01 -22.78 -34.57
C TYR A 270 18.78 -22.69 -36.09
N ALA A 271 19.83 -22.76 -36.90
CA ALA A 271 19.73 -22.68 -38.36
C ALA A 271 18.88 -23.82 -38.95
N ARG A 272 18.95 -25.02 -38.35
CA ARG A 272 18.14 -26.17 -38.77
C ARG A 272 16.66 -26.03 -38.37
N ILE A 273 16.37 -25.45 -37.21
CA ILE A 273 15.00 -25.15 -36.77
C ILE A 273 14.39 -24.05 -37.63
N ASP A 274 15.17 -23.02 -38.01
CA ASP A 274 14.75 -21.97 -38.95
C ASP A 274 14.35 -22.57 -40.31
N GLU A 275 15.21 -23.40 -40.93
CA GLU A 275 14.93 -24.07 -42.20
C GLU A 275 13.61 -24.89 -42.20
N ILE A 276 13.29 -25.55 -41.08
CA ILE A 276 12.11 -26.42 -40.97
C ILE A 276 10.84 -25.62 -40.64
N ALA A 277 10.94 -24.57 -39.80
CA ALA A 277 9.78 -23.99 -39.13
C ALA A 277 9.39 -22.57 -39.58
N HIS A 278 10.23 -21.84 -40.33
CA HIS A 278 10.05 -20.40 -40.55
C HIS A 278 8.70 -20.04 -41.19
N GLU A 279 8.31 -20.71 -42.28
CA GLU A 279 7.05 -20.41 -43.00
C GLU A 279 5.82 -20.78 -42.17
N ASP A 280 5.79 -21.99 -41.60
CA ASP A 280 4.73 -22.50 -40.73
C ASP A 280 4.54 -21.62 -39.47
N LEU A 281 5.63 -21.16 -38.85
CA LEU A 281 5.57 -20.23 -37.72
C LEU A 281 5.09 -18.85 -38.13
N ASN A 282 5.50 -18.32 -39.28
CA ASN A 282 5.05 -17.01 -39.74
C ASN A 282 3.54 -16.98 -40.04
N GLU A 283 2.98 -18.07 -40.58
CA GLU A 283 1.53 -18.23 -40.67
C GLU A 283 0.89 -18.36 -39.29
N ALA A 284 1.40 -19.22 -38.40
CA ALA A 284 0.83 -19.42 -37.06
C ALA A 284 0.86 -18.15 -36.20
N LEU A 285 1.92 -17.34 -36.29
CA LEU A 285 2.07 -16.04 -35.62
C LEU A 285 1.17 -14.95 -36.22
N SER A 286 0.44 -15.23 -37.30
CA SER A 286 -0.64 -14.38 -37.85
C SER A 286 -2.02 -14.69 -37.28
N ILE A 287 -2.18 -15.77 -36.50
CA ILE A 287 -3.45 -16.14 -35.86
C ILE A 287 -3.73 -15.17 -34.71
N ALA A 288 -4.84 -14.43 -34.73
CA ALA A 288 -5.09 -13.36 -33.76
C ALA A 288 -5.40 -13.87 -32.33
N GLU A 289 -6.30 -14.85 -32.19
CA GLU A 289 -6.72 -15.42 -30.91
C GLU A 289 -5.57 -16.17 -30.20
N LYS A 290 -5.41 -15.96 -28.88
CA LYS A 290 -4.27 -16.52 -28.14
C LYS A 290 -4.24 -18.05 -28.12
N LEU A 291 -5.37 -18.70 -27.79
CA LEU A 291 -5.40 -20.17 -27.62
C LEU A 291 -5.16 -20.92 -28.93
N PRO A 292 -5.89 -20.65 -30.04
CA PRO A 292 -5.61 -21.28 -31.33
C PRO A 292 -4.18 -21.04 -31.85
N ARG A 293 -3.61 -19.86 -31.59
CA ARG A 293 -2.20 -19.57 -31.89
C ARG A 293 -1.25 -20.43 -31.05
N GLN A 294 -1.51 -20.60 -29.74
CA GLN A 294 -0.69 -21.45 -28.88
C GLN A 294 -0.79 -22.94 -29.27
N ASP A 295 -1.98 -23.43 -29.61
CA ASP A 295 -2.20 -24.80 -30.07
C ASP A 295 -1.44 -25.07 -31.37
N ARG A 296 -1.56 -24.20 -32.38
CA ARG A 296 -0.84 -24.33 -33.66
C ARG A 296 0.69 -24.23 -33.49
N ILE A 297 1.18 -23.36 -32.62
CA ILE A 297 2.62 -23.27 -32.32
C ILE A 297 3.13 -24.56 -31.62
N ALA A 298 2.30 -25.21 -30.80
CA ALA A 298 2.64 -26.49 -30.18
C ALA A 298 2.70 -27.64 -31.21
N GLU A 299 1.76 -27.70 -32.16
CA GLU A 299 1.81 -28.65 -33.29
C GLU A 299 3.12 -28.51 -34.08
N ILE A 300 3.49 -27.28 -34.45
CA ILE A 300 4.72 -27.01 -35.21
C ILE A 300 5.95 -27.40 -34.40
N LYS A 301 5.98 -27.14 -33.08
CA LYS A 301 7.10 -27.54 -32.22
C LYS A 301 7.31 -29.06 -32.21
N GLU A 302 6.23 -29.84 -32.09
CA GLU A 302 6.34 -31.31 -32.10
C GLU A 302 6.72 -31.83 -33.51
N GLY A 303 6.24 -31.19 -34.58
CA GLY A 303 6.68 -31.51 -35.95
C GLY A 303 8.18 -31.26 -36.19
N VAL A 304 8.72 -30.15 -35.70
CA VAL A 304 10.17 -29.86 -35.71
C VAL A 304 10.93 -30.93 -34.93
N ARG A 305 10.44 -31.29 -33.74
CA ARG A 305 11.02 -32.29 -32.85
C ARG A 305 11.07 -33.68 -33.49
N GLU A 306 10.00 -34.12 -34.15
CA GLU A 306 9.99 -35.36 -34.93
C GLU A 306 10.97 -35.31 -36.10
N ALA A 307 11.08 -34.17 -36.80
CA ALA A 307 11.97 -34.00 -37.94
C ALA A 307 13.46 -34.09 -37.55
N ILE A 308 13.88 -33.42 -36.47
CA ILE A 308 15.28 -33.44 -35.99
C ILE A 308 15.59 -34.59 -35.02
N ALA A 309 14.66 -35.54 -34.82
CA ALA A 309 14.84 -36.65 -33.87
C ALA A 309 16.08 -37.51 -34.18
N GLN A 310 16.46 -37.65 -35.46
CA GLN A 310 17.63 -38.42 -35.90
C GLN A 310 18.89 -37.57 -36.17
N GLU A 311 18.80 -36.25 -35.97
CA GLU A 311 19.90 -35.29 -36.05
C GLU A 311 20.42 -34.98 -34.62
N PHE A 312 21.59 -34.35 -34.47
CA PHE A 312 22.14 -33.96 -33.15
C PHE A 312 22.15 -35.09 -32.09
N THR A 313 22.56 -36.30 -32.50
CA THR A 313 22.51 -37.54 -31.66
C THR A 313 23.68 -37.67 -30.67
N ASP A 314 24.54 -36.66 -30.63
CA ASP A 314 25.67 -36.47 -29.74
C ASP A 314 25.34 -35.60 -28.51
N MET A 315 24.18 -34.92 -28.52
CA MET A 315 23.60 -34.22 -27.37
C MET A 315 22.82 -35.19 -26.46
N ASP A 316 22.65 -34.86 -25.17
CA ASP A 316 21.65 -35.54 -24.33
C ASP A 316 20.22 -35.12 -24.74
N GLU A 317 19.27 -36.05 -24.72
CA GLU A 317 17.89 -35.78 -25.15
C GLU A 317 17.19 -34.68 -24.32
N ALA A 318 17.52 -34.53 -23.04
CA ALA A 318 16.96 -33.45 -22.21
C ALA A 318 17.64 -32.10 -22.45
N GLU A 319 18.90 -32.10 -22.88
CA GLU A 319 19.64 -30.91 -23.33
C GLU A 319 19.13 -30.45 -24.70
N LYS A 320 19.02 -31.38 -25.65
CA LYS A 320 18.45 -31.18 -27.00
C LYS A 320 17.02 -30.65 -26.97
N GLU A 321 16.13 -31.20 -26.13
CA GLU A 321 14.76 -30.68 -25.94
C GLU A 321 14.74 -29.23 -25.41
N LYS A 322 15.68 -28.91 -24.51
CA LYS A 322 15.82 -27.57 -23.92
C LYS A 322 16.34 -26.56 -24.95
N GLU A 323 17.41 -26.90 -25.67
CA GLU A 323 17.96 -26.04 -26.72
C GLU A 323 16.95 -25.82 -27.86
N LEU A 324 16.25 -26.88 -28.31
CA LEU A 324 15.16 -26.79 -29.28
C LEU A 324 14.09 -25.80 -28.79
N GLY A 325 13.66 -25.92 -27.52
CA GLY A 325 12.70 -25.01 -26.91
C GLY A 325 13.14 -23.54 -26.90
N ASN A 326 14.43 -23.28 -26.69
CA ASN A 326 14.99 -21.92 -26.68
C ASN A 326 15.17 -21.36 -28.10
N ALA A 327 15.76 -22.13 -29.02
CA ALA A 327 15.96 -21.74 -30.41
C ALA A 327 14.63 -21.46 -31.13
N PHE A 328 13.62 -22.31 -30.91
CA PHE A 328 12.27 -22.14 -31.46
C PHE A 328 11.56 -20.89 -30.89
N LYS A 329 11.85 -20.50 -29.65
CA LYS A 329 11.36 -19.28 -29.02
C LYS A 329 12.10 -18.02 -29.52
N GLU A 330 13.40 -18.12 -29.80
CA GLU A 330 14.14 -17.05 -30.47
C GLU A 330 13.66 -16.84 -31.90
N LEU A 331 13.38 -17.91 -32.65
CA LEU A 331 12.81 -17.83 -33.99
C LEU A 331 11.46 -17.09 -33.99
N GLN A 332 10.56 -17.42 -33.05
CA GLN A 332 9.32 -16.66 -32.84
C GLN A 332 9.59 -15.17 -32.55
N ARG A 333 10.58 -14.86 -31.70
CA ARG A 333 10.98 -13.48 -31.39
C ARG A 333 11.46 -12.75 -32.65
N GLN A 334 12.31 -13.38 -33.46
CA GLN A 334 12.84 -12.78 -34.69
C GLN A 334 11.76 -12.52 -35.73
N ILE A 335 10.86 -13.49 -35.98
CA ILE A 335 9.73 -13.34 -36.92
C ILE A 335 8.82 -12.17 -36.49
N VAL A 336 8.36 -12.15 -35.23
CA VAL A 336 7.46 -11.10 -34.72
C VAL A 336 8.12 -9.72 -34.78
N ARG A 337 9.39 -9.60 -34.37
CA ARG A 337 10.11 -8.32 -34.39
C ARG A 337 10.34 -7.80 -35.81
N ARG A 338 10.78 -8.68 -36.72
CA ARG A 338 10.99 -8.32 -38.13
C ARG A 338 9.71 -7.75 -38.73
N ARG A 339 8.58 -8.44 -38.52
CA ARG A 339 7.27 -8.02 -38.99
C ARG A 339 6.86 -6.64 -38.46
N ILE A 340 7.02 -6.41 -37.16
CA ILE A 340 6.73 -5.10 -36.53
C ILE A 340 7.62 -3.99 -37.11
N LEU A 341 8.87 -4.29 -37.49
CA LEU A 341 9.82 -3.32 -38.06
C LEU A 341 9.59 -3.05 -39.56
N THR A 342 9.09 -4.01 -40.34
CA THR A 342 8.96 -3.91 -41.81
C THR A 342 7.54 -3.76 -42.35
N GLU A 343 6.53 -4.29 -41.65
CA GLU A 343 5.11 -4.30 -42.08
C GLU A 343 4.20 -3.41 -41.21
N ASP A 344 4.71 -2.90 -40.08
CA ASP A 344 3.94 -2.18 -39.04
C ASP A 344 2.74 -2.96 -38.46
N TYR A 345 2.77 -4.29 -38.63
CA TYR A 345 1.71 -5.23 -38.32
C TYR A 345 2.06 -6.15 -37.14
N ARG A 346 1.08 -6.46 -36.29
CA ARG A 346 1.29 -7.15 -35.00
C ARG A 346 0.73 -8.57 -34.99
N ILE A 347 1.14 -9.34 -33.96
CA ILE A 347 0.79 -10.76 -33.76
C ILE A 347 -0.73 -11.00 -33.56
N ASP A 348 -1.50 -9.98 -33.16
CA ASP A 348 -2.97 -10.03 -33.06
C ASP A 348 -3.71 -9.25 -34.15
N GLY A 349 -3.01 -8.87 -35.22
CA GLY A 349 -3.58 -8.22 -36.39
C GLY A 349 -3.76 -6.70 -36.30
N ARG A 350 -3.47 -6.09 -35.13
CA ARG A 350 -3.48 -4.64 -34.95
C ARG A 350 -2.32 -3.93 -35.63
N GLY A 351 -2.51 -2.65 -35.94
CA GLY A 351 -1.45 -1.69 -36.17
C GLY A 351 -0.78 -1.22 -34.88
N LEU A 352 0.30 -0.45 -35.04
CA LEU A 352 1.17 -0.02 -33.93
C LEU A 352 0.47 0.87 -32.89
N ARG A 353 -0.52 1.66 -33.28
CA ARG A 353 -1.19 2.63 -32.38
C ARG A 353 -2.43 2.08 -31.66
N ASP A 354 -2.91 0.89 -32.04
CA ASP A 354 -4.28 0.47 -31.74
C ASP A 354 -4.43 -0.14 -30.34
N ILE A 355 -5.59 0.10 -29.71
CA ILE A 355 -5.99 -0.47 -28.42
C ILE A 355 -6.87 -1.69 -28.68
N ARG A 356 -6.77 -2.75 -27.86
CA ARG A 356 -7.73 -3.88 -27.92
C ARG A 356 -9.13 -3.44 -27.49
N THR A 357 -10.17 -4.13 -27.96
CA THR A 357 -11.57 -3.97 -27.50
C THR A 357 -11.65 -3.67 -26.01
N LEU A 358 -12.25 -2.53 -25.67
CA LEU A 358 -12.48 -2.09 -24.30
C LEU A 358 -13.90 -2.47 -23.87
N SER A 359 -14.05 -2.93 -22.63
CA SER A 359 -15.35 -3.00 -21.96
C SER A 359 -15.22 -2.61 -20.49
N ALA A 360 -16.15 -1.79 -20.03
CA ALA A 360 -16.25 -1.32 -18.65
C ALA A 360 -17.66 -1.63 -18.13
N GLU A 361 -17.75 -2.18 -16.92
CA GLU A 361 -19.02 -2.47 -16.24
C GLU A 361 -18.91 -2.13 -14.75
N VAL A 362 -19.96 -1.57 -14.14
CA VAL A 362 -20.02 -1.22 -12.70
C VAL A 362 -21.18 -1.90 -11.99
N ASP A 363 -21.11 -2.00 -10.65
CA ASP A 363 -22.08 -2.68 -9.77
C ASP A 363 -22.20 -4.20 -10.01
N ILE A 364 -21.16 -4.86 -10.55
CA ILE A 364 -21.23 -6.28 -10.91
C ILE A 364 -21.18 -7.26 -9.72
N VAL A 365 -20.60 -6.86 -8.58
CA VAL A 365 -20.56 -7.69 -7.36
C VAL A 365 -21.62 -7.18 -6.36
N PRO A 366 -22.57 -8.03 -5.91
CA PRO A 366 -23.54 -7.64 -4.89
C PRO A 366 -22.90 -7.34 -3.52
N ARG A 367 -23.58 -6.52 -2.72
CA ARG A 367 -23.26 -6.13 -1.32
C ARG A 367 -21.99 -5.33 -1.07
N VAL A 368 -20.95 -5.40 -1.90
CA VAL A 368 -19.73 -4.59 -1.72
C VAL A 368 -20.03 -3.10 -1.89
N HIS A 369 -19.09 -2.23 -1.48
CA HIS A 369 -19.40 -0.79 -1.41
C HIS A 369 -19.34 -0.16 -2.80
N GLY A 370 -18.39 -0.60 -3.64
CA GLY A 370 -18.39 -0.42 -5.09
C GLY A 370 -17.66 -1.57 -5.77
N SER A 371 -17.99 -1.83 -7.04
CA SER A 371 -17.29 -2.82 -7.86
C SER A 371 -17.31 -2.45 -9.33
N ALA A 372 -16.28 -2.88 -10.05
CA ALA A 372 -16.17 -2.72 -11.49
C ALA A 372 -15.47 -3.91 -12.15
N LEU A 373 -15.84 -4.18 -13.40
CA LEU A 373 -15.13 -5.05 -14.33
C LEU A 373 -14.52 -4.17 -15.42
N PHE A 374 -13.19 -4.16 -15.54
CA PHE A 374 -12.50 -3.55 -16.68
C PHE A 374 -11.87 -4.65 -17.52
N GLN A 375 -12.16 -4.64 -18.82
CA GLN A 375 -11.62 -5.59 -19.78
C GLN A 375 -11.00 -4.87 -20.97
N ARG A 376 -9.81 -5.32 -21.38
CA ARG A 376 -9.07 -4.84 -22.55
C ARG A 376 -8.51 -6.06 -23.30
N GLY A 377 -9.21 -6.47 -24.35
CA GLY A 377 -9.04 -7.77 -24.99
C GLY A 377 -9.22 -8.92 -23.97
N GLU A 378 -8.24 -9.82 -23.90
CA GLU A 378 -8.21 -10.94 -22.93
C GLU A 378 -7.76 -10.54 -21.51
N THR A 379 -7.33 -9.28 -21.30
CA THR A 379 -6.94 -8.82 -19.95
C THR A 379 -8.17 -8.30 -19.23
N GLN A 380 -8.54 -8.94 -18.11
CA GLN A 380 -9.79 -8.68 -17.39
C GLN A 380 -9.52 -8.56 -15.89
N ILE A 381 -9.87 -7.42 -15.30
CA ILE A 381 -9.65 -7.10 -13.89
C ILE A 381 -10.98 -6.80 -13.20
N LEU A 382 -11.24 -7.48 -12.08
CA LEU A 382 -12.32 -7.19 -11.16
C LEU A 382 -11.81 -6.28 -10.04
N GLY A 383 -12.23 -5.02 -10.04
CA GLY A 383 -11.94 -4.05 -8.99
C GLY A 383 -13.06 -4.00 -7.95
N VAL A 384 -12.72 -4.12 -6.66
CA VAL A 384 -13.67 -4.07 -5.53
C VAL A 384 -13.23 -3.06 -4.47
N THR A 385 -14.09 -2.08 -4.18
CA THR A 385 -13.88 -1.07 -3.14
C THR A 385 -14.57 -1.47 -1.84
N THR A 386 -13.86 -1.32 -0.72
CA THR A 386 -14.40 -1.36 0.65
C THR A 386 -14.04 -0.06 1.37
N LEU A 387 -15.01 0.51 2.08
CA LEU A 387 -14.87 1.74 2.87
C LEU A 387 -15.07 1.43 4.35
N ASN A 388 -14.27 2.03 5.24
CA ASN A 388 -14.41 1.86 6.68
C ASN A 388 -13.95 3.09 7.47
N MET A 389 -14.12 3.06 8.79
CA MET A 389 -13.63 4.09 9.71
C MET A 389 -12.12 4.28 9.63
N LEU A 390 -11.63 5.49 9.92
CA LEU A 390 -10.20 5.85 9.87
C LEU A 390 -9.34 5.05 10.87
N LYS A 391 -9.93 4.44 11.91
CA LYS A 391 -9.21 3.48 12.76
C LYS A 391 -8.72 2.22 12.02
N MET A 392 -9.26 1.97 10.82
CA MET A 392 -8.89 0.86 9.93
C MET A 392 -7.87 1.26 8.86
N GLU A 393 -7.30 2.47 8.93
CA GLU A 393 -6.07 2.81 8.18
C GLU A 393 -4.95 1.81 8.55
N GLN A 394 -4.20 1.33 7.55
CA GLN A 394 -3.10 0.42 7.82
C GLN A 394 -1.98 1.15 8.56
N GLN A 395 -1.66 0.68 9.77
CA GLN A 395 -0.44 1.07 10.49
C GLN A 395 0.77 0.38 9.84
N VAL A 396 1.86 1.12 9.67
CA VAL A 396 3.10 0.67 9.00
C VAL A 396 4.27 0.88 9.96
N ASP A 397 4.93 -0.22 10.36
CA ASP A 397 6.13 -0.21 11.23
C ASP A 397 7.38 0.13 10.39
N ALA A 398 7.35 1.26 9.68
CA ALA A 398 8.35 1.65 8.68
C ALA A 398 9.61 2.28 9.30
N LEU A 399 10.76 2.09 8.65
CA LEU A 399 12.03 2.71 9.06
C LEU A 399 12.02 4.24 8.87
N SER A 400 11.53 4.70 7.73
CA SER A 400 11.50 6.09 7.28
C SER A 400 10.12 6.47 6.74
N GLY A 401 9.76 7.75 6.72
CA GLY A 401 8.53 8.19 6.06
C GLY A 401 7.20 7.76 6.74
N PRO A 402 6.09 7.72 5.98
CA PRO A 402 4.72 7.60 6.52
C PRO A 402 4.47 6.34 7.36
N GLN A 403 3.96 6.54 8.58
CA GLN A 403 3.66 5.44 9.52
C GLN A 403 2.20 4.95 9.43
N THR A 404 1.32 5.62 8.68
CA THR A 404 -0.07 5.17 8.41
C THR A 404 -0.40 5.25 6.92
N LYS A 405 -1.41 4.49 6.51
CA LYS A 405 -1.81 4.34 5.11
C LYS A 405 -3.33 4.23 4.97
N ARG A 406 -3.95 5.33 4.52
CA ARG A 406 -5.40 5.49 4.34
C ARG A 406 -5.97 4.80 3.10
N TYR A 407 -5.23 4.81 2.00
CA TYR A 407 -5.58 4.08 0.78
C TYR A 407 -4.72 2.82 0.69
N MET A 408 -5.36 1.68 0.60
CA MET A 408 -4.73 0.35 0.59
C MET A 408 -5.13 -0.37 -0.69
N HIS A 409 -4.24 -0.44 -1.66
CA HIS A 409 -4.46 -1.25 -2.85
C HIS A 409 -3.85 -2.64 -2.67
N ASN A 410 -4.65 -3.67 -2.91
CA ASN A 410 -4.20 -5.05 -3.04
C ASN A 410 -4.41 -5.51 -4.47
N TYR A 411 -3.41 -6.17 -5.05
CA TYR A 411 -3.45 -6.74 -6.38
C TYR A 411 -3.15 -8.23 -6.25
N GLU A 412 -4.03 -9.07 -6.79
CA GLU A 412 -3.93 -10.53 -6.70
C GLU A 412 -3.93 -11.11 -8.12
N MET A 413 -3.03 -12.05 -8.42
CA MET A 413 -2.91 -12.69 -9.75
C MET A 413 -2.98 -14.22 -9.61
N PRO A 414 -4.18 -14.78 -9.44
CA PRO A 414 -4.36 -16.22 -9.29
C PRO A 414 -3.92 -17.00 -10.55
N PRO A 415 -3.43 -18.24 -10.43
CA PRO A 415 -2.90 -19.01 -11.57
C PRO A 415 -3.87 -19.19 -12.75
N TYR A 416 -5.17 -19.26 -12.48
CA TYR A 416 -6.18 -19.39 -13.55
C TYR A 416 -6.23 -18.18 -14.50
N SER A 417 -5.69 -17.02 -14.10
CA SER A 417 -5.64 -15.80 -14.92
C SER A 417 -4.82 -15.94 -16.21
N THR A 418 -3.88 -16.90 -16.25
CA THR A 418 -3.12 -17.27 -17.44
C THR A 418 -3.48 -18.67 -17.97
N GLY A 419 -4.40 -19.38 -17.32
CA GLY A 419 -4.77 -20.78 -17.61
C GLY A 419 -3.94 -21.83 -16.84
N GLU A 420 -3.10 -21.40 -15.90
CA GLU A 420 -2.12 -22.25 -15.21
C GLU A 420 -2.62 -22.81 -13.87
N THR A 421 -1.87 -23.76 -13.31
CA THR A 421 -2.01 -24.20 -11.91
C THR A 421 -0.82 -23.72 -11.09
N GLY A 422 -1.02 -23.45 -9.80
CA GLY A 422 0.06 -22.95 -8.96
C GLY A 422 -0.37 -22.62 -7.53
N ARG A 423 0.56 -22.05 -6.76
CA ARG A 423 0.33 -21.67 -5.36
C ARG A 423 -0.55 -20.42 -5.27
N VAL A 424 -1.69 -20.55 -4.60
CA VAL A 424 -2.52 -19.44 -4.09
C VAL A 424 -2.17 -19.21 -2.62
N GLY A 425 -2.18 -17.95 -2.15
CA GLY A 425 -1.93 -17.64 -0.73
C GLY A 425 -1.28 -16.28 -0.49
N SER A 426 0.02 -16.26 -0.15
CA SER A 426 0.76 -15.00 0.07
C SER A 426 1.27 -14.42 -1.25
N PRO A 427 1.12 -13.12 -1.50
CA PRO A 427 1.45 -12.50 -2.78
C PRO A 427 2.96 -12.53 -3.09
N LYS A 428 3.28 -12.67 -4.37
CA LYS A 428 4.63 -12.62 -4.93
C LYS A 428 5.14 -11.19 -5.00
N ARG A 429 6.46 -11.01 -5.15
CA ARG A 429 7.09 -9.68 -5.36
C ARG A 429 6.48 -8.92 -6.55
N ARG A 430 6.09 -9.61 -7.64
CA ARG A 430 5.42 -8.97 -8.81
C ARG A 430 4.02 -8.45 -8.47
N GLU A 431 3.25 -9.17 -7.65
CA GLU A 431 1.91 -8.74 -7.24
C GLU A 431 1.96 -7.49 -6.36
N ILE A 432 2.87 -7.47 -5.37
CA ILE A 432 3.13 -6.28 -4.54
C ILE A 432 3.58 -5.09 -5.41
N GLY A 433 4.45 -5.32 -6.40
CA GLY A 433 4.89 -4.29 -7.34
C GLY A 433 3.79 -3.74 -8.24
N HIS A 434 2.92 -4.60 -8.80
CA HIS A 434 1.77 -4.21 -9.60
C HIS A 434 0.75 -3.42 -8.77
N GLY A 435 0.47 -3.88 -7.55
CA GLY A 435 -0.42 -3.19 -6.60
C GLY A 435 0.08 -1.78 -6.27
N ALA A 436 1.36 -1.65 -5.90
CA ALA A 436 1.97 -0.37 -5.55
C ALA A 436 2.03 0.64 -6.71
N LEU A 437 2.28 0.19 -7.95
CA LEU A 437 2.24 1.07 -9.13
C LEU A 437 0.83 1.65 -9.36
N ALA A 438 -0.19 0.78 -9.32
CA ALA A 438 -1.58 1.19 -9.50
C ALA A 438 -2.10 2.03 -8.31
N GLU A 439 -1.56 1.81 -7.11
CA GLU A 439 -1.84 2.65 -5.93
C GLU A 439 -1.30 4.07 -6.11
N LYS A 440 -0.02 4.17 -6.51
CA LYS A 440 0.69 5.43 -6.79
C LYS A 440 -0.03 6.25 -7.88
N ALA A 441 -0.61 5.58 -8.88
CA ALA A 441 -1.41 6.24 -9.91
C ALA A 441 -2.70 6.90 -9.41
N LEU A 442 -3.24 6.46 -8.26
CA LEU A 442 -4.55 6.89 -7.75
C LEU A 442 -4.47 7.81 -6.54
N VAL A 443 -3.45 7.66 -5.68
CA VAL A 443 -3.22 8.55 -4.52
C VAL A 443 -3.35 10.05 -4.85
N PRO A 444 -2.79 10.58 -5.97
CA PRO A 444 -2.84 12.00 -6.30
C PRO A 444 -4.23 12.56 -6.64
N VAL A 445 -5.22 11.71 -6.92
CA VAL A 445 -6.61 12.11 -7.23
C VAL A 445 -7.61 11.74 -6.13
N LEU A 446 -7.16 11.18 -5.01
CA LEU A 446 -8.04 10.88 -3.89
C LEU A 446 -8.55 12.16 -3.21
N PRO A 447 -9.76 12.15 -2.64
CA PRO A 447 -10.20 13.20 -1.74
C PRO A 447 -9.33 13.25 -0.48
N SER A 448 -9.21 14.45 0.10
CA SER A 448 -8.58 14.63 1.42
C SER A 448 -9.29 13.84 2.52
N ARG A 449 -8.68 13.73 3.71
CA ARG A 449 -9.27 13.01 4.85
C ARG A 449 -10.47 13.78 5.41
N GLU A 450 -10.48 15.09 5.22
CA GLU A 450 -11.48 16.06 5.67
C GLU A 450 -12.71 16.03 4.76
N GLU A 451 -12.50 15.91 3.43
CA GLU A 451 -13.58 15.75 2.44
C GLU A 451 -14.20 14.35 2.45
N PHE A 452 -13.41 13.33 2.79
CA PHE A 452 -13.87 11.94 2.77
C PHE A 452 -13.19 11.11 3.89
N PRO A 453 -13.75 11.13 5.11
CA PRO A 453 -13.13 10.60 6.33
C PRO A 453 -13.21 9.06 6.44
N TYR A 454 -12.75 8.37 5.39
CA TYR A 454 -12.77 6.93 5.26
C TYR A 454 -11.36 6.35 5.07
N ALA A 455 -11.11 5.21 5.70
CA ALA A 455 -10.10 4.26 5.22
C ALA A 455 -10.65 3.54 3.99
N ILE A 456 -9.86 3.48 2.92
CA ILE A 456 -10.28 2.98 1.61
C ILE A 456 -9.41 1.78 1.25
N ARG A 457 -10.00 0.58 1.20
CA ARG A 457 -9.35 -0.63 0.68
C ARG A 457 -9.87 -0.93 -0.71
N GLN A 458 -8.97 -0.99 -1.68
CA GLN A 458 -9.24 -1.41 -3.04
C GLN A 458 -8.57 -2.77 -3.29
N VAL A 459 -9.29 -3.70 -3.91
CA VAL A 459 -8.74 -4.98 -4.37
C VAL A 459 -8.91 -5.08 -5.88
N SER A 460 -7.83 -5.42 -6.58
CA SER A 460 -7.84 -5.72 -8.02
C SER A 460 -7.51 -7.20 -8.22
N GLU A 461 -8.54 -7.99 -8.49
CA GLU A 461 -8.44 -9.41 -8.85
C GLU A 461 -8.16 -9.51 -10.36
N ALA A 462 -6.94 -9.90 -10.74
CA ALA A 462 -6.58 -10.10 -12.14
C ALA A 462 -7.11 -11.46 -12.61
N ILE A 463 -8.37 -11.50 -13.05
CA ILE A 463 -9.08 -12.75 -13.41
C ILE A 463 -8.80 -13.24 -14.83
N GLY A 464 -8.26 -12.39 -15.71
CA GLY A 464 -7.71 -12.76 -17.02
C GLY A 464 -6.51 -11.89 -17.39
N SER A 465 -5.47 -12.49 -18.00
CA SER A 465 -4.19 -11.81 -18.26
C SER A 465 -3.58 -12.15 -19.62
N ASN A 466 -3.51 -11.14 -20.50
CA ASN A 466 -2.65 -11.16 -21.69
C ASN A 466 -2.10 -9.76 -22.04
N GLY A 467 -1.68 -8.96 -21.07
CA GLY A 467 -1.01 -7.66 -21.32
C GLY A 467 -1.36 -6.57 -20.31
N SER A 468 -0.41 -6.31 -19.40
CA SER A 468 -0.45 -5.25 -18.37
C SER A 468 -1.74 -5.17 -17.53
N THR A 469 -1.96 -6.24 -16.76
CA THR A 469 -2.98 -6.30 -15.71
C THR A 469 -2.91 -5.15 -14.70
N SER A 470 -1.71 -4.63 -14.39
CA SER A 470 -1.51 -3.49 -13.47
C SER A 470 -2.14 -2.19 -14.00
N MET A 471 -2.10 -1.95 -15.30
CA MET A 471 -2.77 -0.80 -15.93
C MET A 471 -4.28 -0.99 -16.03
N GLY A 472 -4.74 -2.23 -16.28
CA GLY A 472 -6.16 -2.57 -16.12
C GLY A 472 -6.66 -2.38 -14.68
N SER A 473 -5.81 -2.59 -13.68
CA SER A 473 -6.12 -2.39 -12.26
C SER A 473 -6.31 -0.92 -11.90
N VAL A 474 -5.60 0.01 -12.55
CA VAL A 474 -5.86 1.45 -12.42
C VAL A 474 -7.26 1.77 -12.91
N CYS A 475 -7.62 1.36 -14.14
CA CYS A 475 -8.94 1.61 -14.72
C CYS A 475 -10.08 0.98 -13.91
N ALA A 476 -9.94 -0.31 -13.54
CA ALA A 476 -10.91 -1.01 -12.69
C ALA A 476 -11.07 -0.33 -11.32
N SER A 477 -9.99 0.22 -10.76
CA SER A 477 -10.03 0.91 -9.48
C SER A 477 -10.69 2.29 -9.58
N THR A 478 -10.41 3.08 -10.62
CA THR A 478 -11.14 4.33 -10.90
C THR A 478 -12.65 4.09 -10.96
N LEU A 479 -13.08 3.11 -11.79
CA LEU A 479 -14.49 2.74 -11.93
C LEU A 479 -15.10 2.26 -10.59
N SER A 480 -14.39 1.41 -9.85
CA SER A 480 -14.85 0.84 -8.57
C SER A 480 -14.98 1.90 -7.46
N LEU A 481 -14.02 2.84 -7.38
CA LEU A 481 -14.01 3.94 -6.42
C LEU A 481 -15.14 4.93 -6.69
N LEU A 482 -15.39 5.29 -7.96
CA LEU A 482 -16.53 6.11 -8.35
C LEU A 482 -17.86 5.39 -8.04
N ALA A 483 -17.97 4.09 -8.34
CA ALA A 483 -19.14 3.28 -8.00
C ALA A 483 -19.38 3.16 -6.47
N ALA A 484 -18.32 3.25 -5.65
CA ALA A 484 -18.43 3.30 -4.19
C ALA A 484 -18.84 4.67 -3.63
N GLY A 485 -18.95 5.70 -4.48
CA GLY A 485 -19.20 7.08 -4.06
C GLY A 485 -17.99 7.76 -3.44
N VAL A 486 -16.76 7.36 -3.81
CA VAL A 486 -15.54 8.11 -3.45
C VAL A 486 -15.44 9.33 -4.38
N PRO A 487 -15.40 10.57 -3.85
CA PRO A 487 -15.25 11.77 -4.66
C PRO A 487 -13.80 11.96 -5.12
N LEU A 488 -13.41 11.18 -6.14
CA LEU A 488 -12.16 11.38 -6.85
C LEU A 488 -12.13 12.77 -7.51
N LYS A 489 -10.94 13.40 -7.50
CA LYS A 489 -10.71 14.72 -8.10
C LYS A 489 -10.77 14.68 -9.63
N ALA A 490 -10.31 13.59 -10.22
CA ALA A 490 -10.42 13.25 -11.64
C ALA A 490 -10.35 11.73 -11.82
N PRO A 491 -10.93 11.17 -12.90
CA PRO A 491 -10.68 9.79 -13.29
C PRO A 491 -9.23 9.60 -13.75
N VAL A 492 -8.69 8.41 -13.51
CA VAL A 492 -7.34 8.00 -13.95
C VAL A 492 -7.45 6.74 -14.80
N ALA A 493 -6.75 6.72 -15.94
CA ALA A 493 -6.59 5.56 -16.80
C ALA A 493 -5.13 5.14 -16.88
N GLY A 494 -4.89 3.86 -17.17
CA GLY A 494 -3.57 3.28 -17.37
C GLY A 494 -3.43 2.60 -18.73
N ILE A 495 -2.34 2.90 -19.45
CA ILE A 495 -1.93 2.23 -20.68
C ILE A 495 -0.56 1.57 -20.49
N ALA A 496 -0.34 0.44 -21.17
CA ALA A 496 0.98 -0.13 -21.32
C ALA A 496 1.39 -0.11 -22.77
N MET A 497 2.64 0.26 -22.98
CA MET A 497 3.29 0.51 -24.24
C MET A 497 4.53 -0.37 -24.30
N GLY A 498 4.96 -0.70 -25.51
CA GLY A 498 6.26 -1.32 -25.73
C GLY A 498 7.00 -0.63 -26.86
N LEU A 499 8.25 -1.00 -27.05
CA LEU A 499 9.02 -0.59 -28.21
C LEU A 499 9.88 -1.74 -28.73
N VAL A 500 9.95 -1.83 -30.05
CA VAL A 500 10.83 -2.73 -30.80
C VAL A 500 11.83 -1.89 -31.58
N SER A 501 13.08 -2.32 -31.58
CA SER A 501 14.18 -1.71 -32.32
C SER A 501 14.92 -2.72 -33.19
N GLY A 502 15.61 -2.25 -34.22
CA GLY A 502 16.46 -3.11 -35.05
C GLY A 502 16.85 -2.45 -36.37
N ASP A 503 17.81 -3.06 -37.05
CA ASP A 503 18.35 -2.55 -38.31
C ASP A 503 17.56 -3.07 -39.52
N VAL A 504 16.98 -2.16 -40.29
CA VAL A 504 16.27 -2.43 -41.55
C VAL A 504 16.92 -1.60 -42.65
N ASP A 505 17.29 -2.23 -43.77
CA ASP A 505 17.97 -1.60 -44.91
C ASP A 505 19.20 -0.74 -44.53
N GLY A 506 19.93 -1.16 -43.48
CA GLY A 506 21.11 -0.46 -42.98
C GLY A 506 20.81 0.80 -42.15
N LYS A 507 19.59 0.95 -41.63
CA LYS A 507 19.20 1.99 -40.67
C LYS A 507 18.63 1.35 -39.41
N HIS A 508 19.05 1.86 -38.26
CA HIS A 508 18.41 1.53 -37.00
C HIS A 508 17.03 2.22 -36.91
N ILE A 509 15.97 1.44 -36.68
CA ILE A 509 14.58 1.91 -36.61
C ILE A 509 14.01 1.57 -35.23
N PHE A 510 13.17 2.46 -34.72
CA PHE A 510 12.36 2.26 -33.51
C PHE A 510 10.87 2.28 -33.86
N LYS A 511 10.08 1.37 -33.28
CA LYS A 511 8.62 1.28 -33.45
C LYS A 511 7.94 1.15 -32.09
N THR A 512 7.04 2.08 -31.76
CA THR A 512 6.30 2.11 -30.48
C THR A 512 4.94 1.42 -30.61
N LEU A 513 4.65 0.51 -29.69
CA LEU A 513 3.43 -0.30 -29.65
C LEU A 513 2.47 0.20 -28.57
N THR A 514 1.21 0.47 -28.92
CA THR A 514 0.12 0.75 -27.98
C THR A 514 -0.51 -0.54 -27.46
N ASP A 515 -0.85 -0.58 -26.18
CA ASP A 515 -1.56 -1.68 -25.52
C ASP A 515 -0.96 -3.07 -25.81
N ILE A 516 0.25 -3.28 -25.29
CA ILE A 516 1.03 -4.49 -25.58
C ILE A 516 0.44 -5.77 -24.96
N LEU A 517 0.56 -6.86 -25.73
CA LEU A 517 0.33 -8.23 -25.28
C LEU A 517 1.46 -8.76 -24.40
N GLY A 518 1.21 -9.87 -23.69
CA GLY A 518 2.26 -10.58 -22.95
C GLY A 518 3.38 -11.16 -23.85
N ALA A 519 3.09 -11.41 -25.12
CA ALA A 519 4.11 -11.80 -26.11
C ALA A 519 4.98 -10.61 -26.55
N GLU A 520 4.37 -9.42 -26.71
CA GLU A 520 5.08 -8.20 -27.13
C GLU A 520 5.97 -7.65 -26.00
N ASP A 521 5.56 -7.79 -24.74
CA ASP A 521 6.38 -7.60 -23.52
C ASP A 521 7.64 -8.48 -23.53
N ALA A 522 7.47 -9.78 -23.80
CA ALA A 522 8.57 -10.74 -23.87
C ALA A 522 9.54 -10.44 -25.03
N PHE A 523 9.02 -10.17 -26.24
CA PHE A 523 9.79 -10.02 -27.47
C PHE A 523 10.35 -8.60 -27.73
N GLY A 524 9.76 -7.57 -27.12
CA GLY A 524 10.17 -6.17 -27.25
C GLY A 524 11.45 -5.82 -26.48
N ASP A 525 11.99 -4.62 -26.71
CA ASP A 525 13.22 -4.14 -26.07
C ASP A 525 12.95 -3.24 -24.86
N MET A 526 11.71 -2.78 -24.71
CA MET A 526 11.27 -1.87 -23.67
C MET A 526 9.79 -2.11 -23.42
N ASP A 527 9.40 -2.10 -22.15
CA ASP A 527 8.00 -2.00 -21.74
C ASP A 527 7.83 -0.79 -20.80
N PHE A 528 6.84 0.06 -21.08
CA PHE A 528 6.55 1.20 -20.22
C PHE A 528 5.05 1.40 -20.02
N LYS A 529 4.69 1.93 -18.86
CA LYS A 529 3.35 1.90 -18.29
C LYS A 529 3.04 3.30 -17.79
N VAL A 530 2.08 3.96 -18.43
CA VAL A 530 1.72 5.35 -18.14
C VAL A 530 0.31 5.36 -17.59
N ALA A 531 0.15 5.92 -16.38
CA ALA A 531 -1.14 6.19 -15.79
C ALA A 531 -1.27 7.68 -15.48
N GLY A 532 -2.47 8.22 -15.63
CA GLY A 532 -2.70 9.66 -15.48
C GLY A 532 -4.14 10.08 -15.68
N THR A 533 -4.38 11.38 -15.47
CA THR A 533 -5.63 12.06 -15.78
C THR A 533 -5.65 12.48 -17.26
N SER A 534 -6.65 13.26 -17.66
CA SER A 534 -6.67 13.99 -18.93
C SER A 534 -5.74 15.22 -18.95
N GLU A 535 -5.06 15.55 -17.84
CA GLU A 535 -4.25 16.77 -17.72
C GLU A 535 -2.79 16.54 -17.29
N PHE A 536 -2.46 15.42 -16.64
CA PHE A 536 -1.10 15.10 -16.20
C PHE A 536 -0.90 13.62 -15.87
N ILE A 537 0.36 13.17 -15.86
CA ILE A 537 0.76 11.81 -15.48
C ILE A 537 0.68 11.66 -13.95
N THR A 538 0.06 10.58 -13.46
CA THR A 538 0.04 10.23 -12.03
C THR A 538 0.99 9.09 -11.67
N ALA A 539 1.34 8.20 -12.62
CA ALA A 539 2.42 7.23 -12.46
C ALA A 539 3.07 6.88 -13.81
N LEU A 540 4.40 6.65 -13.77
CA LEU A 540 5.17 6.12 -14.90
C LEU A 540 6.08 5.00 -14.41
N GLN A 541 6.10 3.88 -15.11
CA GLN A 541 7.09 2.82 -14.94
C GLN A 541 7.67 2.46 -16.30
N LEU A 542 8.99 2.36 -16.43
CA LEU A 542 9.67 1.90 -17.63
C LEU A 542 10.75 0.89 -17.25
N ASP A 543 10.88 -0.15 -18.05
CA ASP A 543 12.01 -1.08 -18.04
C ASP A 543 12.51 -1.22 -19.48
N THR A 544 13.83 -1.23 -19.68
CA THR A 544 14.41 -1.50 -21.00
C THR A 544 15.63 -2.42 -20.94
N LYS A 545 15.76 -3.19 -22.02
CA LYS A 545 16.87 -4.09 -22.36
C LYS A 545 17.91 -3.38 -23.25
N LEU A 546 17.67 -2.10 -23.61
CA LEU A 546 18.51 -1.31 -24.52
C LEU A 546 19.63 -0.55 -23.80
N ASP A 547 20.71 -0.32 -24.55
CA ASP A 547 21.85 0.54 -24.18
C ASP A 547 21.55 2.05 -24.28
N GLY A 548 20.28 2.43 -24.18
CA GLY A 548 19.80 3.81 -24.29
C GLY A 548 18.66 3.96 -25.29
N ILE A 549 17.93 5.07 -25.15
CA ILE A 549 16.75 5.41 -25.95
C ILE A 549 16.91 6.87 -26.35
N PRO A 550 16.79 7.26 -27.62
CA PRO A 550 16.78 8.67 -28.01
C PRO A 550 15.62 9.43 -27.35
N ALA A 551 15.89 10.64 -26.83
CA ALA A 551 14.91 11.40 -26.05
C ALA A 551 13.67 11.81 -26.88
N ASP A 552 13.84 12.02 -28.19
CA ASP A 552 12.76 12.26 -29.15
C ASP A 552 11.87 11.03 -29.37
N ILE A 553 12.46 9.84 -29.43
CA ILE A 553 11.73 8.57 -29.49
C ILE A 553 10.92 8.35 -28.20
N LEU A 554 11.51 8.63 -27.03
CA LEU A 554 10.80 8.51 -25.75
C LEU A 554 9.67 9.54 -25.61
N ALA A 555 9.88 10.79 -26.03
CA ALA A 555 8.83 11.82 -26.04
C ALA A 555 7.69 11.46 -26.99
N ALA A 556 7.98 10.98 -28.20
CA ALA A 556 6.97 10.48 -29.14
C ALA A 556 6.19 9.27 -28.57
N ALA A 557 6.87 8.38 -27.85
CA ALA A 557 6.25 7.22 -27.22
C ALA A 557 5.34 7.62 -26.04
N LEU A 558 5.73 8.62 -25.23
CA LEU A 558 4.88 9.22 -24.20
C LEU A 558 3.65 9.93 -24.81
N GLN A 559 3.79 10.62 -25.93
CA GLN A 559 2.66 11.25 -26.64
C GLN A 559 1.66 10.22 -27.18
N GLN A 560 2.15 9.11 -27.75
CA GLN A 560 1.30 7.97 -28.16
C GLN A 560 0.60 7.32 -26.96
N ALA A 561 1.25 7.30 -25.79
CA ALA A 561 0.64 6.85 -24.54
C ALA A 561 -0.43 7.82 -24.01
N HIS A 562 -0.26 9.14 -24.18
CA HIS A 562 -1.28 10.14 -23.86
C HIS A 562 -2.55 9.92 -24.69
N GLU A 563 -2.42 9.78 -26.02
CA GLU A 563 -3.55 9.49 -26.92
C GLU A 563 -4.35 8.27 -26.46
N ALA A 564 -3.67 7.15 -26.24
CA ALA A 564 -4.31 5.92 -25.79
C ALA A 564 -4.91 6.01 -24.37
N ARG A 565 -4.29 6.81 -23.47
CA ARG A 565 -4.84 7.13 -22.15
C ARG A 565 -6.16 7.91 -22.28
N THR A 566 -6.23 8.89 -23.18
CA THR A 566 -7.45 9.67 -23.46
C THR A 566 -8.60 8.77 -23.94
N THR A 567 -8.35 7.87 -24.90
CA THR A 567 -9.39 6.93 -25.40
C THR A 567 -9.91 5.98 -24.31
N ILE A 568 -9.07 5.60 -23.34
CA ILE A 568 -9.53 4.79 -22.20
C ILE A 568 -10.33 5.64 -21.18
N LEU A 569 -9.96 6.91 -20.98
CA LEU A 569 -10.74 7.84 -20.15
C LEU A 569 -12.14 8.10 -20.74
N GLU A 570 -12.28 8.17 -22.06
CA GLU A 570 -13.59 8.24 -22.72
C GLU A 570 -14.48 7.06 -22.30
N VAL A 571 -14.01 5.82 -22.44
CA VAL A 571 -14.77 4.60 -22.08
C VAL A 571 -15.05 4.50 -20.57
N ILE A 572 -14.18 5.05 -19.72
CA ILE A 572 -14.44 5.16 -18.28
C ILE A 572 -15.60 6.14 -18.02
N ASN A 573 -15.56 7.33 -18.62
CA ASN A 573 -16.58 8.38 -18.45
C ASN A 573 -17.93 7.98 -19.09
N GLU A 574 -17.93 7.24 -20.19
CA GLU A 574 -19.13 6.63 -20.80
C GLU A 574 -19.82 5.64 -19.83
N CYS A 575 -19.06 5.00 -18.93
CA CYS A 575 -19.55 4.01 -17.97
C CYS A 575 -19.98 4.64 -16.63
N ILE A 576 -19.20 5.60 -16.13
CA ILE A 576 -19.50 6.39 -14.92
C ILE A 576 -18.73 7.72 -14.96
N ASP A 577 -19.46 8.83 -15.11
CA ASP A 577 -18.92 10.20 -15.25
C ASP A 577 -18.72 10.92 -13.91
N CYS A 578 -19.43 10.47 -12.86
CA CYS A 578 -19.41 11.09 -11.54
C CYS A 578 -19.51 10.04 -10.41
N PRO A 579 -19.09 10.37 -9.16
CA PRO A 579 -19.22 9.46 -8.02
C PRO A 579 -20.69 9.09 -7.76
N ALA A 580 -20.96 7.80 -7.64
CA ALA A 580 -22.30 7.28 -7.36
C ALA A 580 -22.75 7.57 -5.92
N GLU A 581 -24.05 7.38 -5.64
CA GLU A 581 -24.53 7.33 -4.26
C GLU A 581 -23.87 6.18 -3.49
N MET A 582 -23.07 6.51 -2.47
CA MET A 582 -22.40 5.56 -1.59
C MET A 582 -23.35 4.44 -1.10
N SER A 583 -22.92 3.19 -1.27
CA SER A 583 -23.71 1.98 -0.95
C SER A 583 -24.39 2.02 0.43
N PRO A 584 -25.64 1.51 0.56
CA PRO A 584 -26.34 1.43 1.85
C PRO A 584 -25.70 0.45 2.84
N PHE A 585 -24.76 -0.39 2.39
CA PHE A 585 -23.96 -1.27 3.24
C PHE A 585 -22.66 -0.59 3.73
N ALA A 586 -22.29 0.57 3.18
CA ALA A 586 -21.14 1.32 3.64
C ALA A 586 -21.48 2.09 4.94
N PRO A 587 -20.55 2.17 5.91
CA PRO A 587 -20.75 2.98 7.11
C PRO A 587 -20.97 4.45 6.73
N ARG A 588 -21.96 5.11 7.32
CA ARG A 588 -22.17 6.56 7.14
C ARG A 588 -21.51 7.30 8.29
N ILE A 589 -20.44 8.04 7.96
CA ILE A 589 -19.63 8.79 8.91
C ILE A 589 -20.15 10.22 8.99
N ILE A 590 -20.79 10.56 10.12
CA ILE A 590 -21.13 11.93 10.49
C ILE A 590 -19.92 12.51 11.22
N THR A 591 -19.41 13.63 10.71
CA THR A 591 -18.34 14.38 11.39
C THR A 591 -18.96 15.54 12.19
N THR A 592 -18.51 15.73 13.42
CA THR A 592 -18.82 16.91 14.26
C THR A 592 -17.53 17.36 14.96
N THR A 593 -17.51 18.56 15.53
CA THR A 593 -16.33 19.11 16.22
C THR A 593 -16.72 19.57 17.62
N ILE A 594 -15.96 19.12 18.62
CA ILE A 594 -16.15 19.46 20.03
C ILE A 594 -15.00 20.32 20.55
N PRO A 595 -15.20 21.17 21.58
CA PRO A 595 -14.10 21.88 22.22
C PRO A 595 -13.05 20.91 22.78
N VAL A 596 -11.77 21.22 22.61
CA VAL A 596 -10.65 20.34 23.02
C VAL A 596 -10.66 20.05 24.52
N ASP A 597 -11.08 21.02 25.35
CA ASP A 597 -11.27 20.85 26.80
C ASP A 597 -12.41 19.87 27.15
N LYS A 598 -13.34 19.61 26.22
CA LYS A 598 -14.50 18.71 26.39
C LYS A 598 -14.28 17.29 25.89
N ILE A 599 -13.18 17.00 25.18
CA ILE A 599 -12.80 15.64 24.79
C ILE A 599 -12.80 14.69 26.00
N GLY A 600 -12.23 15.13 27.13
CA GLY A 600 -12.18 14.34 28.36
C GLY A 600 -13.53 14.03 29.00
N GLU A 601 -14.54 14.89 28.80
CA GLU A 601 -15.91 14.68 29.29
C GLU A 601 -16.68 13.70 28.40
N VAL A 602 -16.52 13.78 27.07
CA VAL A 602 -17.15 12.86 26.10
C VAL A 602 -16.54 11.46 26.16
N ILE A 603 -15.22 11.33 26.31
CA ILE A 603 -14.55 10.02 26.52
C ILE A 603 -14.89 9.47 27.90
N GLY A 604 -14.84 10.31 28.94
CA GLY A 604 -15.06 9.94 30.33
C GLY A 604 -13.94 9.07 30.92
N PRO A 605 -14.01 8.76 32.23
CA PRO A 605 -12.95 8.02 32.92
C PRO A 605 -12.75 6.62 32.30
N LYS A 606 -11.53 6.35 31.81
CA LYS A 606 -11.14 5.12 31.10
C LYS A 606 -12.00 4.81 29.86
N GLY A 607 -12.54 5.82 29.18
CA GLY A 607 -13.39 5.60 28.00
C GLY A 607 -14.79 5.09 28.33
N LYS A 608 -15.22 5.11 29.60
CA LYS A 608 -16.53 4.56 29.99
C LYS A 608 -17.69 5.27 29.27
N MET A 609 -17.62 6.59 29.07
CA MET A 609 -18.72 7.35 28.51
C MET A 609 -18.85 7.07 27.00
N ILE A 610 -17.74 7.19 26.25
CA ILE A 610 -17.72 6.86 24.81
C ILE A 610 -18.07 5.38 24.54
N ASN A 611 -17.67 4.45 25.40
CA ASN A 611 -18.09 3.04 25.27
C ASN A 611 -19.60 2.86 25.53
N GLN A 612 -20.15 3.54 26.53
CA GLN A 612 -21.59 3.49 26.81
C GLN A 612 -22.42 4.09 25.67
N ILE A 613 -21.99 5.20 25.05
CA ILE A 613 -22.68 5.78 23.89
C ILE A 613 -22.65 4.81 22.70
N GLN A 614 -21.54 4.11 22.46
CA GLN A 614 -21.44 3.10 21.40
C GLN A 614 -22.33 1.87 21.69
N GLU A 615 -22.40 1.39 22.94
CA GLU A 615 -23.32 0.30 23.33
C GLU A 615 -24.80 0.70 23.22
N GLU A 616 -25.17 1.92 23.62
CA GLU A 616 -26.57 2.39 23.60
C GLU A 616 -27.08 2.71 22.19
N THR A 617 -26.20 3.17 21.28
CA THR A 617 -26.60 3.59 19.93
C THR A 617 -26.31 2.57 18.85
N GLY A 618 -25.34 1.68 19.05
CA GLY A 618 -24.77 0.83 18.00
C GLY A 618 -23.93 1.59 16.96
N ALA A 619 -23.64 2.87 17.19
CA ALA A 619 -22.67 3.64 16.42
C ALA A 619 -21.24 3.36 16.92
N GLU A 620 -20.26 3.58 16.06
CA GLU A 620 -18.84 3.54 16.39
C GLU A 620 -18.27 4.97 16.36
N ILE A 621 -17.52 5.33 17.40
CA ILE A 621 -17.07 6.72 17.62
C ILE A 621 -15.54 6.76 17.71
N ALA A 622 -14.92 7.62 16.91
CA ALA A 622 -13.53 8.03 17.05
C ALA A 622 -13.46 9.52 17.37
N ILE A 623 -12.54 9.91 18.26
CA ILE A 623 -12.29 11.30 18.64
C ILE A 623 -10.78 11.54 18.45
N GLU A 624 -10.44 12.58 17.70
CA GLU A 624 -9.06 13.03 17.47
C GLU A 624 -8.67 14.12 18.48
N ASP A 625 -7.36 14.29 18.71
CA ASP A 625 -6.81 15.23 19.70
C ASP A 625 -7.11 16.73 19.38
N ASP A 626 -7.54 17.04 18.16
CA ASP A 626 -7.96 18.37 17.72
C ASP A 626 -9.43 18.71 18.05
N GLY A 627 -10.19 17.73 18.56
CA GLY A 627 -11.63 17.85 18.84
C GLY A 627 -12.54 17.40 17.69
N THR A 628 -11.98 16.87 16.58
CA THR A 628 -12.78 16.25 15.52
C THR A 628 -13.34 14.90 15.98
N VAL A 629 -14.65 14.70 15.79
CA VAL A 629 -15.38 13.48 16.17
C VAL A 629 -15.99 12.85 14.93
N TYR A 630 -15.56 11.62 14.63
CA TYR A 630 -16.12 10.79 13.56
C TYR A 630 -17.10 9.78 14.16
N ILE A 631 -18.34 9.77 13.68
CA ILE A 631 -19.43 8.94 14.20
C ILE A 631 -19.97 8.09 13.05
N SER A 632 -19.69 6.79 13.08
CA SER A 632 -20.10 5.82 12.06
C SER A 632 -21.31 5.00 12.51
N SER A 633 -22.27 4.78 11.61
CA SER A 633 -23.18 3.65 11.77
C SER A 633 -23.59 3.05 10.42
N GLU A 634 -24.04 1.79 10.45
CA GLU A 634 -24.95 1.28 9.43
C GLU A 634 -26.27 2.08 9.50
N GLY A 635 -26.88 2.37 8.34
CA GLY A 635 -28.20 3.03 8.26
C GLY A 635 -28.31 4.50 8.72
N GLY A 636 -27.25 5.12 9.26
CA GLY A 636 -27.18 6.54 9.61
C GLY A 636 -27.99 7.01 10.84
N GLU A 637 -29.15 6.41 11.15
CA GLU A 637 -29.97 6.79 12.32
C GLU A 637 -29.21 6.68 13.65
N ALA A 638 -28.40 5.63 13.81
CA ALA A 638 -27.61 5.41 15.02
C ALA A 638 -26.51 6.46 15.17
N ALA A 639 -25.84 6.83 14.07
CA ALA A 639 -24.86 7.91 14.06
C ALA A 639 -25.49 9.27 14.44
N GLN A 640 -26.71 9.56 13.99
CA GLN A 640 -27.42 10.80 14.37
C GLN A 640 -27.77 10.82 15.87
N LYS A 641 -28.24 9.69 16.44
CA LYS A 641 -28.50 9.56 17.88
C LYS A 641 -27.22 9.71 18.71
N ALA A 642 -26.12 9.10 18.28
CA ALA A 642 -24.81 9.26 18.91
C ALA A 642 -24.31 10.72 18.84
N LYS A 643 -24.52 11.41 17.70
CA LYS A 643 -24.22 12.84 17.59
C LYS A 643 -25.00 13.67 18.59
N GLU A 644 -26.31 13.47 18.71
CA GLU A 644 -27.15 14.23 19.65
C GLU A 644 -26.72 14.05 21.10
N ILE A 645 -26.27 12.85 21.48
CA ILE A 645 -25.71 12.59 22.82
C ILE A 645 -24.36 13.32 22.99
N ILE A 646 -23.44 13.20 22.03
CA ILE A 646 -22.11 13.86 22.08
C ILE A 646 -22.24 15.38 22.11
N ASP A 647 -23.06 15.96 21.22
CA ASP A 647 -23.32 17.40 21.16
C ASP A 647 -23.93 17.89 22.49
N SER A 648 -24.76 17.09 23.18
CA SER A 648 -25.32 17.44 24.50
C SER A 648 -24.29 17.45 25.65
N ILE A 649 -23.20 16.68 25.53
CA ILE A 649 -22.12 16.57 26.52
C ILE A 649 -21.05 17.64 26.25
N ALA A 650 -20.69 17.84 24.99
CA ALA A 650 -19.66 18.79 24.56
C ALA A 650 -20.16 20.24 24.51
N ASN A 651 -21.40 20.44 24.06
CA ASN A 651 -22.08 21.73 24.03
C ASN A 651 -23.33 21.67 24.93
N PRO A 652 -23.18 21.49 26.26
CA PRO A 652 -24.31 21.57 27.17
C PRO A 652 -24.92 22.97 27.00
N ARG A 653 -26.21 23.03 26.65
CA ARG A 653 -26.89 24.31 26.40
C ARG A 653 -26.84 25.15 27.68
N ILE A 654 -25.91 26.09 27.74
CA ILE A 654 -25.85 27.14 28.76
C ILE A 654 -27.13 27.97 28.57
N PRO A 655 -28.10 27.91 29.51
CA PRO A 655 -29.40 28.56 29.33
C PRO A 655 -29.21 30.08 29.20
N LYS A 656 -29.71 30.68 28.11
CA LYS A 656 -29.59 32.12 27.90
C LYS A 656 -30.64 32.88 28.70
N ALA A 657 -30.28 34.09 29.15
CA ALA A 657 -31.23 34.98 29.81
C ALA A 657 -32.45 35.24 28.90
N GLY A 658 -33.65 35.01 29.43
CA GLY A 658 -34.92 35.04 28.70
C GLY A 658 -35.44 33.70 28.18
N GLU A 659 -34.69 32.60 28.30
CA GLU A 659 -35.18 31.26 27.91
C GLU A 659 -36.00 30.60 29.04
N THR A 660 -37.15 30.00 28.68
CA THR A 660 -38.05 29.27 29.59
C THR A 660 -37.76 27.77 29.59
N PHE A 661 -37.70 27.16 30.76
CA PHE A 661 -37.47 25.72 30.97
C PHE A 661 -38.51 25.14 31.92
N THR A 662 -38.95 23.90 31.67
CA THR A 662 -39.79 23.11 32.58
C THR A 662 -38.90 22.13 33.35
N GLY A 663 -38.36 22.58 34.48
CA GLY A 663 -37.35 21.84 35.25
C GLY A 663 -37.91 21.11 36.47
N LYS A 664 -37.11 20.22 37.06
CA LYS A 664 -37.44 19.53 38.32
C LYS A 664 -36.64 20.08 39.49
N VAL A 665 -37.29 20.25 40.64
CA VAL A 665 -36.63 20.63 41.89
C VAL A 665 -35.73 19.49 42.36
N VAL A 666 -34.42 19.68 42.28
CA VAL A 666 -33.40 18.72 42.75
C VAL A 666 -33.24 18.80 44.25
N LYS A 667 -33.27 20.03 44.79
CA LYS A 667 -32.98 20.31 46.20
C LYS A 667 -33.60 21.60 46.69
N THR A 668 -34.21 21.58 47.87
CA THR A 668 -34.67 22.79 48.57
C THR A 668 -33.64 23.32 49.57
N THR A 669 -33.65 24.63 49.80
CA THR A 669 -32.82 25.31 50.81
C THR A 669 -33.56 26.51 51.39
N SER A 670 -33.09 27.04 52.53
CA SER A 670 -33.71 28.18 53.22
C SER A 670 -33.70 29.50 52.44
N PHE A 671 -32.97 29.60 51.32
CA PHE A 671 -32.90 30.79 50.46
C PHE A 671 -33.46 30.56 49.04
N GLY A 672 -33.85 29.34 48.68
CA GLY A 672 -34.38 29.03 47.35
C GLY A 672 -34.39 27.54 47.02
N ALA A 673 -34.90 27.21 45.84
CA ALA A 673 -34.91 25.85 45.29
C ALA A 673 -33.94 25.74 44.10
N PHE A 674 -33.18 24.65 44.05
CA PHE A 674 -32.37 24.29 42.89
C PHE A 674 -33.22 23.47 41.92
N VAL A 675 -33.32 23.96 40.68
CA VAL A 675 -34.13 23.37 39.61
C VAL A 675 -33.19 22.92 38.50
N ASN A 676 -33.22 21.65 38.12
CA ASN A 676 -32.45 21.14 37.00
C ASN A 676 -33.06 21.64 35.68
N LEU A 677 -32.23 22.24 34.84
CA LEU A 677 -32.62 22.85 33.55
C LEU A 677 -32.19 21.95 32.38
N THR A 678 -30.97 21.43 32.46
CA THR A 678 -30.36 20.49 31.52
C THR A 678 -29.42 19.55 32.30
N PRO A 679 -29.03 18.38 31.75
CA PRO A 679 -28.06 17.51 32.40
C PRO A 679 -26.78 18.26 32.79
N GLY A 680 -26.45 18.27 34.08
CA GLY A 680 -25.28 18.98 34.62
C GLY A 680 -25.47 20.48 34.90
N SER A 681 -26.61 21.09 34.58
CA SER A 681 -26.88 22.52 34.88
C SER A 681 -28.13 22.72 35.75
N ASP A 682 -27.91 23.14 37.00
CA ASP A 682 -28.95 23.51 37.95
C ASP A 682 -29.02 25.04 38.11
N GLY A 683 -30.23 25.61 38.02
CA GLY A 683 -30.49 27.02 38.32
C GLY A 683 -31.09 27.22 39.71
N LEU A 684 -30.84 28.39 40.31
CA LEU A 684 -31.38 28.77 41.62
C LEU A 684 -32.62 29.64 41.45
N LEU A 685 -33.78 29.13 41.87
CA LEU A 685 -35.01 29.88 42.05
C LEU A 685 -35.03 30.46 43.47
N HIS A 686 -34.72 31.75 43.60
CA HIS A 686 -34.60 32.43 44.91
C HIS A 686 -35.96 32.56 45.61
N ILE A 687 -35.98 32.52 46.95
CA ILE A 687 -37.21 32.58 47.77
C ILE A 687 -38.10 33.81 47.50
N SER A 688 -37.52 34.93 47.02
CA SER A 688 -38.32 36.08 46.59
C SER A 688 -39.19 35.80 45.37
N GLN A 689 -38.71 34.99 44.43
CA GLN A 689 -39.50 34.57 43.27
C GLN A 689 -40.53 33.51 43.66
N ILE A 690 -40.19 32.55 44.53
CA ILE A 690 -41.13 31.49 44.98
C ILE A 690 -42.42 32.09 45.60
N ARG A 691 -42.36 33.29 46.20
CA ARG A 691 -43.55 34.01 46.69
C ARG A 691 -44.54 34.45 45.60
N ASN A 692 -44.07 34.65 44.36
CA ASN A 692 -44.93 34.97 43.21
C ASN A 692 -45.74 33.73 42.74
N LEU A 693 -45.27 32.50 43.04
CA LEU A 693 -46.04 31.26 42.84
C LEU A 693 -47.18 31.09 43.86
N ALA A 694 -47.07 31.73 45.04
CA ALA A 694 -48.03 31.64 46.14
C ALA A 694 -48.96 32.87 46.24
N ASN A 695 -49.31 33.50 45.11
CA ASN A 695 -50.18 34.69 45.03
C ASN A 695 -49.76 35.87 45.94
N GLY A 696 -48.49 35.96 46.32
CA GLY A 696 -47.96 37.01 47.21
C GLY A 696 -48.15 36.76 48.71
N GLU A 697 -48.58 35.56 49.13
CA GLU A 697 -48.60 35.21 50.55
C GLU A 697 -47.19 35.07 51.13
N ARG A 698 -47.06 35.30 52.45
CA ARG A 698 -45.78 35.39 53.14
C ARG A 698 -45.25 33.99 53.49
N ILE A 699 -44.58 33.37 52.53
CA ILE A 699 -43.82 32.12 52.73
C ILE A 699 -42.68 32.39 53.74
N ASP A 700 -42.64 31.62 54.83
CA ASP A 700 -41.53 31.58 55.79
C ASP A 700 -40.54 30.44 55.50
N THR A 701 -40.96 29.32 54.88
CA THR A 701 -40.09 28.19 54.48
C THR A 701 -40.35 27.71 53.04
N VAL A 702 -39.30 27.43 52.27
CA VAL A 702 -39.42 27.03 50.83
C VAL A 702 -40.19 25.70 50.67
N GLU A 703 -40.04 24.80 51.62
CA GLU A 703 -40.65 23.46 51.68
C GLU A 703 -42.20 23.49 51.77
N ASP A 704 -42.79 24.64 52.11
CA ASP A 704 -44.24 24.83 52.17
C ASP A 704 -44.89 24.91 50.78
N VAL A 705 -44.11 25.24 49.74
CA VAL A 705 -44.61 25.53 48.37
C VAL A 705 -43.97 24.66 47.29
N LEU A 706 -42.72 24.22 47.47
CA LEU A 706 -42.02 23.33 46.53
C LEU A 706 -41.30 22.19 47.27
N LYS A 707 -41.40 20.97 46.74
CA LYS A 707 -40.74 19.77 47.27
C LYS A 707 -39.76 19.19 46.26
N GLU A 708 -38.79 18.44 46.76
CA GLU A 708 -37.84 17.71 45.91
C GLU A 708 -38.58 16.72 45.02
N GLY A 709 -38.36 16.81 43.71
CA GLY A 709 -39.09 16.06 42.66
C GLY A 709 -40.22 16.81 41.96
N ASP A 710 -40.72 17.93 42.51
CA ASP A 710 -41.77 18.74 41.86
C ASP A 710 -41.26 19.36 40.55
N THR A 711 -42.18 19.59 39.61
CA THR A 711 -41.87 20.11 38.26
C THR A 711 -42.41 21.53 38.11
N VAL A 712 -41.57 22.48 37.66
CA VAL A 712 -41.83 23.92 37.70
C VAL A 712 -41.37 24.58 36.40
N GLU A 713 -42.18 25.49 35.83
CA GLU A 713 -41.73 26.37 34.75
C GLU A 713 -40.97 27.58 35.30
N VAL A 714 -39.79 27.82 34.73
CA VAL A 714 -38.84 28.85 35.18
C VAL A 714 -38.20 29.54 33.98
N ILE A 715 -37.95 30.85 34.10
CA ILE A 715 -37.21 31.65 33.12
C ILE A 715 -35.86 32.04 33.70
N VAL A 716 -34.81 31.97 32.89
CA VAL A 716 -33.47 32.44 33.25
C VAL A 716 -33.45 33.97 33.29
N GLN A 717 -33.28 34.57 34.48
CA GLN A 717 -33.08 36.02 34.60
C GLN A 717 -31.66 36.43 34.18
N SER A 718 -30.65 35.68 34.61
CA SER A 718 -29.25 36.01 34.39
C SER A 718 -28.32 34.82 34.61
N VAL A 719 -27.18 34.82 33.92
CA VAL A 719 -26.05 33.92 34.18
C VAL A 719 -24.86 34.77 34.64
N ASP A 720 -24.37 34.51 35.84
CA ASP A 720 -23.24 35.20 36.47
C ASP A 720 -21.90 34.71 35.88
N GLU A 721 -20.84 35.52 35.96
CA GLU A 721 -19.50 35.22 35.39
C GLU A 721 -18.88 33.92 35.95
N ARG A 722 -19.44 33.39 37.04
CA ARG A 722 -19.04 32.13 37.69
C ARG A 722 -19.95 30.95 37.34
N GLY A 723 -20.72 31.04 36.26
CA GLY A 723 -21.60 29.97 35.77
C GLY A 723 -22.86 29.75 36.61
N LYS A 724 -23.25 30.69 37.49
CA LYS A 724 -24.46 30.57 38.30
C LYS A 724 -25.67 31.08 37.54
N ILE A 725 -26.69 30.23 37.40
CA ILE A 725 -27.93 30.54 36.68
C ILE A 725 -28.99 30.97 37.70
N SER A 726 -29.53 32.19 37.56
CA SER A 726 -30.60 32.73 38.40
C SER A 726 -31.95 32.61 37.70
N LEU A 727 -32.96 32.12 38.42
CA LEU A 727 -34.28 31.81 37.87
C LEU A 727 -35.40 32.68 38.46
N ALA A 728 -36.41 32.96 37.63
CA ALA A 728 -37.70 33.53 38.00
C ALA A 728 -38.86 32.70 37.43
N ILE A 729 -40.08 33.06 37.80
CA ILE A 729 -41.32 32.51 37.23
C ILE A 729 -41.74 33.37 36.03
N PRO A 730 -42.29 32.79 34.95
CA PRO A 730 -42.86 33.53 33.83
C PRO A 730 -43.77 34.70 34.26
N GLY A 731 -43.56 35.88 33.70
CA GLY A 731 -44.30 37.11 34.01
C GLY A 731 -43.74 37.94 35.19
N PHE A 732 -42.75 37.45 35.93
CA PHE A 732 -42.11 38.16 37.05
C PHE A 732 -40.62 38.48 36.80
N GLU A 733 -40.18 38.42 35.54
CA GLU A 733 -38.79 38.59 35.10
C GLU A 733 -38.13 39.89 35.58
N ASN A 734 -38.88 40.99 35.68
CA ASN A 734 -38.36 42.33 36.01
C ASN A 734 -38.25 42.62 37.53
N GLN A 735 -38.46 41.64 38.42
CA GLN A 735 -38.19 41.83 39.85
C GLN A 735 -36.69 41.62 40.14
N GLU A 736 -35.94 42.72 40.27
CA GLU A 736 -34.55 42.70 40.75
C GLU A 736 -34.44 42.17 42.19
N SER A 737 -33.51 41.23 42.41
CA SER A 737 -33.17 40.73 43.75
C SER A 737 -32.11 41.61 44.41
N SER A 738 -32.53 42.70 45.04
CA SER A 738 -31.64 43.74 45.58
C SER A 738 -30.67 43.24 46.68
N ALA A 739 -29.39 43.12 46.34
CA ALA A 739 -28.29 42.96 47.31
C ALA A 739 -27.65 44.33 47.66
N PRO A 740 -27.28 44.61 48.92
CA PRO A 740 -26.86 45.95 49.34
C PRO A 740 -25.36 46.22 49.14
N ALA A 741 -25.03 47.41 48.61
CA ALA A 741 -23.66 47.94 48.52
C ALA A 741 -23.30 48.87 49.71
N PRO A 742 -22.00 49.12 49.99
CA PRO A 742 -21.56 49.92 51.15
C PRO A 742 -21.87 51.42 51.06
N ARG A 743 -21.90 52.10 52.21
CA ARG A 743 -22.23 53.54 52.33
C ARG A 743 -21.01 54.45 52.21
N GLU A 744 -21.09 55.47 51.36
CA GLU A 744 -20.27 56.69 51.49
C GLU A 744 -20.80 57.62 52.59
N ASN A 745 -19.93 58.48 53.13
CA ASN A 745 -20.25 59.46 54.17
C ASN A 745 -20.00 60.90 53.69
N ARG A 746 -20.93 61.83 53.94
CA ARG A 746 -20.87 63.21 53.41
C ARG A 746 -20.08 64.16 54.31
N GLY A 747 -19.06 64.84 53.75
CA GLY A 747 -18.09 65.66 54.50
C GLY A 747 -18.08 67.20 54.28
N ARG A 748 -18.98 67.76 53.45
CA ARG A 748 -19.39 69.19 53.42
C ARG A 748 -18.29 70.29 53.43
N GLY A 749 -17.77 70.65 52.26
CA GLY A 749 -16.76 71.71 52.07
C GLY A 749 -17.23 73.17 52.12
N SER A 750 -16.40 74.09 51.60
CA SER A 750 -16.77 75.44 51.08
C SER A 750 -15.59 76.19 50.44
N ARG A 751 -15.81 76.73 49.24
CA ARG A 751 -15.20 77.92 48.57
C ARG A 751 -13.67 78.10 48.45
N GLU A 752 -13.25 78.34 47.20
CA GLU A 752 -12.55 79.55 46.69
C GLU A 752 -11.71 80.35 47.72
N ASP A 753 -10.44 80.67 47.44
CA ASP A 753 -10.03 81.46 46.26
C ASP A 753 -8.59 81.19 45.73
N ARG A 754 -8.18 82.01 44.75
CA ARG A 754 -7.10 81.94 43.76
C ARG A 754 -5.61 82.00 44.18
N GLU A 755 -4.82 81.57 43.17
CA GLU A 755 -3.63 82.23 42.55
C GLU A 755 -2.17 81.86 42.91
N ASP A 756 -1.44 81.53 41.82
CA ASP A 756 -0.03 81.87 41.47
C ASP A 756 1.14 81.39 42.37
N ARG A 757 2.20 80.73 41.88
CA ARG A 757 2.65 80.35 40.52
C ARG A 757 4.02 79.64 40.62
N ASP A 758 4.40 79.01 39.50
CA ASP A 758 5.77 78.62 39.08
C ASP A 758 6.56 77.61 39.97
N ASP A 759 7.40 76.72 39.40
CA ASP A 759 8.04 76.81 38.08
C ASP A 759 8.21 75.43 37.36
N ARG A 760 8.36 75.50 36.03
CA ARG A 760 8.88 74.50 35.05
C ARG A 760 8.10 73.19 34.72
N ARG A 761 7.61 73.21 33.46
CA ARG A 761 7.21 72.13 32.54
C ARG A 761 8.26 70.99 32.48
N SER A 762 7.90 69.71 32.24
CA SER A 762 7.46 69.10 30.96
C SER A 762 8.51 69.28 29.83
N ASP A 763 8.90 68.25 29.06
CA ASP A 763 7.99 67.26 28.45
C ASP A 763 8.58 65.85 28.15
N ARG A 764 7.69 64.85 28.04
CA ARG A 764 7.74 63.61 27.19
C ARG A 764 8.82 62.51 27.35
N ARG A 765 8.29 61.32 27.74
CA ARG A 765 8.13 60.05 26.95
C ARG A 765 9.01 58.81 27.22
N ARG A 766 8.27 57.70 27.32
CA ARG A 766 8.54 56.27 26.99
C ARG A 766 9.27 55.38 28.02
N ALA A 767 8.48 54.43 28.52
CA ALA A 767 8.84 53.11 29.05
C ALA A 767 9.07 52.11 27.86
N PRO A 768 9.15 50.76 28.00
CA PRO A 768 8.86 49.92 29.18
C PRO A 768 9.78 48.70 29.44
N ARG A 769 9.39 47.92 30.46
CA ARG A 769 9.37 46.44 30.59
C ARG A 769 10.17 45.75 31.73
N ASP A 770 9.41 44.84 32.34
CA ASP A 770 9.71 43.49 32.87
C ASP A 770 10.63 43.25 34.08
N ASP A 771 10.02 42.53 35.04
CA ASP A 771 10.45 41.25 35.63
C ASP A 771 10.92 41.18 37.11
N ARG A 772 10.34 40.17 37.78
CA ARG A 772 10.74 39.46 39.03
C ARG A 772 10.42 40.04 40.42
N ASP A 773 9.53 39.32 41.09
CA ASP A 773 9.37 39.28 42.56
C ASP A 773 10.61 38.72 43.29
N ASP A 774 10.70 39.02 44.59
CA ASP A 774 11.87 38.82 45.45
C ASP A 774 11.74 37.65 46.44
N ARG A 775 12.79 37.40 47.23
CA ARG A 775 13.02 36.19 48.03
C ARG A 775 12.56 36.28 49.50
N GLY A 776 12.24 35.11 50.07
CA GLY A 776 12.47 34.80 51.49
C GLY A 776 11.24 34.36 52.29
N ASP A 777 11.37 33.75 53.48
CA ASP A 777 12.55 33.19 54.19
C ASP A 777 12.06 32.33 55.41
N ARG A 778 12.92 31.46 55.95
CA ARG A 778 12.89 30.79 57.30
C ARG A 778 11.91 29.64 57.57
N GLY A 779 12.39 28.66 58.35
CA GLY A 779 11.58 27.57 58.90
C GLY A 779 12.31 26.44 59.64
N ASP A 780 13.37 26.72 60.43
CA ASP A 780 14.06 25.67 61.21
C ASP A 780 13.17 24.98 62.27
N ARG A 781 13.35 23.66 62.44
CA ARG A 781 13.36 23.01 63.77
C ARG A 781 13.87 21.56 63.76
N ASP A 782 14.42 21.18 64.92
CA ASP A 782 14.88 19.84 65.34
C ASP A 782 13.73 18.79 65.35
N ASP A 783 13.94 17.47 65.50
CA ASP A 783 14.96 16.80 66.32
C ASP A 783 15.26 15.32 65.91
N ARG A 784 16.14 14.68 66.69
CA ARG A 784 16.80 13.36 66.58
C ARG A 784 16.02 12.23 67.34
N PRO A 785 16.51 10.96 67.40
CA PRO A 785 17.17 10.11 66.38
C PRO A 785 16.88 8.56 66.50
N ARG A 786 17.63 7.74 65.73
CA ARG A 786 18.17 6.38 66.05
C ARG A 786 17.28 5.11 66.05
N ARG A 787 17.66 4.23 65.11
CA ARG A 787 18.04 2.79 65.27
C ARG A 787 17.00 1.69 65.63
N ARG A 788 17.10 0.62 64.82
CA ARG A 788 17.17 -0.83 65.14
C ARG A 788 15.88 -1.67 65.29
N SER A 789 15.71 -2.51 64.25
CA SER A 789 15.79 -3.98 64.29
C SER A 789 14.60 -4.86 64.72
N VAL A 790 14.24 -5.76 63.78
CA VAL A 790 14.13 -7.23 63.97
C VAL A 790 12.78 -7.80 64.45
N ARG A 791 12.05 -8.33 63.44
CA ARG A 791 11.51 -9.71 63.29
C ARG A 791 10.14 -10.14 63.84
N ASP A 792 9.54 -10.94 62.95
CA ASP A 792 8.83 -12.22 63.12
C ASP A 792 7.35 -12.26 63.58
N ASP A 793 6.74 -13.37 63.17
CA ASP A 793 5.42 -13.95 63.46
C ASP A 793 4.13 -13.23 62.96
N ARG A 794 3.02 -13.93 62.67
CA ARG A 794 2.74 -15.21 61.96
C ARG A 794 1.24 -15.51 62.08
N ASP A 795 0.70 -16.31 61.15
CA ASP A 795 -0.49 -17.18 61.35
C ASP A 795 -1.86 -16.48 61.67
N SER A 796 -3.05 -17.03 61.36
CA SER A 796 -3.47 -18.18 60.52
C SER A 796 -5.01 -18.18 60.34
N ARG A 797 -5.52 -19.14 59.53
CA ARG A 797 -6.91 -19.70 59.51
C ARG A 797 -8.01 -18.95 58.74
N TYR A 798 -9.12 -19.61 58.36
CA TYR A 798 -9.43 -20.96 57.78
C TYR A 798 -10.98 -21.07 57.67
N ASP A 799 -11.50 -22.06 56.94
CA ASP A 799 -12.84 -22.70 57.13
C ASP A 799 -14.11 -21.89 56.78
N ASP A 800 -15.21 -22.44 56.23
CA ASP A 800 -15.49 -23.78 55.62
C ASP A 800 -16.87 -23.78 54.86
N ARG A 801 -17.16 -24.86 54.09
CA ARG A 801 -18.52 -25.40 53.71
C ARG A 801 -19.48 -24.63 52.78
N GLU A 802 -20.51 -25.23 52.15
CA GLU A 802 -20.72 -26.57 51.50
C GLU A 802 -22.17 -26.65 50.95
N ASN A 803 -22.41 -27.22 49.74
CA ASN A 803 -23.29 -28.39 49.48
C ASN A 803 -23.80 -28.55 48.02
N ARG A 804 -23.65 -29.79 47.50
CA ARG A 804 -24.61 -30.58 46.65
C ARG A 804 -25.01 -30.06 45.24
N SER A 805 -25.19 -30.93 44.23
CA SER A 805 -25.06 -32.41 44.16
C SER A 805 -24.93 -32.94 42.71
N ASP A 806 -24.17 -34.02 42.53
CA ASP A 806 -24.43 -35.24 41.70
C ASP A 806 -25.16 -35.13 40.34
N ARG A 807 -24.78 -35.81 39.23
CA ARG A 807 -23.77 -36.88 38.91
C ARG A 807 -23.72 -37.05 37.36
N SER A 808 -22.98 -37.93 36.66
CA SER A 808 -22.03 -39.03 36.94
C SER A 808 -21.27 -39.39 35.63
N SER A 809 -19.94 -39.58 35.62
CA SER A 809 -19.22 -40.90 35.53
C SER A 809 -19.12 -41.56 34.15
N ARG A 810 -18.03 -42.21 33.70
CA ARG A 810 -16.57 -42.39 34.04
C ARG A 810 -15.94 -43.09 32.78
N TYR A 811 -14.63 -43.30 32.56
CA TYR A 811 -13.51 -43.88 33.36
C TYR A 811 -12.17 -43.53 32.64
N ASP A 812 -10.94 -43.91 33.04
CA ASP A 812 -10.15 -44.01 34.30
C ASP A 812 -8.91 -44.92 33.95
N GLU A 813 -7.68 -44.83 34.50
CA GLU A 813 -7.06 -43.96 35.51
C GLU A 813 -5.49 -44.08 35.47
N ARG A 814 -4.75 -43.09 36.03
CA ARG A 814 -3.37 -43.17 36.64
C ARG A 814 -2.11 -43.50 35.79
N SER A 815 -1.00 -42.78 36.03
CA SER A 815 -0.03 -43.16 37.11
C SER A 815 1.33 -42.38 37.14
N SER A 816 1.40 -41.34 37.99
CA SER A 816 2.51 -40.90 38.87
C SER A 816 4.03 -41.05 38.55
N ARG A 817 4.78 -39.94 38.80
CA ARG A 817 6.13 -39.81 39.46
C ARG A 817 7.36 -40.45 38.78
N ARG A 818 8.47 -39.72 38.54
CA ARG A 818 9.35 -39.16 39.60
C ARG A 818 10.35 -38.07 39.14
N ASP A 819 10.61 -37.15 40.06
CA ASP A 819 11.91 -36.65 40.56
C ASP A 819 13.00 -36.13 39.58
N ASP A 820 12.98 -34.80 39.42
CA ASP A 820 14.01 -33.84 39.90
C ASP A 820 15.41 -33.65 39.22
N ARG A 821 15.71 -32.34 39.06
CA ARG A 821 17.03 -31.65 39.17
C ARG A 821 18.07 -31.62 38.03
N ARG A 822 18.07 -30.44 37.39
CA ARG A 822 19.13 -29.40 37.46
C ARG A 822 20.54 -29.68 36.86
N SER A 823 20.79 -28.90 35.80
CA SER A 823 21.83 -27.84 35.72
C SER A 823 23.30 -28.18 35.42
N ASP A 824 23.85 -27.32 34.55
CA ASP A 824 25.18 -26.71 34.67
C ASP A 824 26.44 -27.55 34.38
N ARG A 825 26.96 -27.40 33.15
CA ARG A 825 28.19 -26.64 32.79
C ARG A 825 29.30 -27.36 32.00
N TYR A 826 29.62 -26.71 30.88
CA TYR A 826 30.95 -26.35 30.35
C TYR A 826 31.96 -27.41 29.87
N ASP A 827 32.71 -26.92 28.89
CA ASP A 827 34.11 -27.16 28.59
C ASP A 827 34.54 -28.49 27.91
N ASN A 828 34.52 -28.40 26.58
CA ASN A 828 35.74 -28.19 25.77
C ASN A 828 36.58 -29.38 25.26
N ASN A 829 36.97 -29.16 24.00
CA ASN A 829 38.28 -29.44 23.39
C ASN A 829 38.70 -30.89 23.05
N ASP A 830 38.63 -31.14 21.74
CA ASP A 830 39.81 -31.21 20.85
C ASP A 830 40.43 -32.55 20.38
N TYR A 831 40.99 -32.40 19.17
CA TYR A 831 42.02 -33.18 18.46
C TYR A 831 41.83 -34.68 18.20
N GLU A 832 41.54 -34.94 16.92
CA GLU A 832 42.29 -35.82 16.00
C GLU A 832 43.45 -36.66 16.57
N ASP A 833 43.50 -37.95 16.19
CA ASP A 833 44.58 -38.44 15.31
C ASP A 833 44.11 -39.67 14.50
N ARG A 834 44.92 -40.11 13.52
CA ARG A 834 44.64 -41.12 12.49
C ARG A 834 45.30 -42.50 12.83
N PRO A 835 45.92 -43.26 11.90
CA PRO A 835 45.25 -44.45 11.35
C PRO A 835 46.10 -45.75 11.43
N ARG A 836 45.56 -46.89 10.99
CA ARG A 836 46.37 -47.93 10.31
C ARG A 836 45.57 -48.90 9.41
N ARG A 837 46.23 -49.30 8.31
CA ARG A 837 45.74 -50.17 7.22
C ARG A 837 45.72 -51.65 7.60
N ARG A 838 44.89 -52.46 6.92
CA ARG A 838 45.30 -53.76 6.33
C ARG A 838 44.32 -54.28 5.26
N ALA A 839 44.91 -54.82 4.19
CA ALA A 839 44.35 -55.72 3.16
C ALA A 839 45.32 -56.95 3.10
N PRO A 840 45.28 -57.95 2.17
CA PRO A 840 44.56 -58.03 0.87
C PRO A 840 44.04 -59.44 0.45
N ARG A 841 43.65 -59.60 -0.85
CA ARG A 841 43.54 -60.85 -1.68
C ARG A 841 42.41 -61.83 -1.32
N ASP A 842 41.88 -62.69 -2.20
CA ASP A 842 41.74 -62.86 -3.69
C ASP A 842 40.38 -63.64 -3.87
N ASP A 843 39.72 -63.92 -5.00
CA ASP A 843 40.18 -64.63 -6.21
C ASP A 843 39.05 -64.82 -7.28
N ARG A 844 39.44 -64.92 -8.57
CA ARG A 844 38.80 -65.46 -9.82
C ARG A 844 37.26 -65.53 -10.13
N TYR A 845 36.91 -64.96 -11.31
CA TYR A 845 36.10 -65.45 -12.46
C TYR A 845 35.09 -66.62 -12.35
N ASP A 846 33.92 -66.46 -13.00
CA ASP A 846 33.54 -67.23 -14.22
C ASP A 846 32.39 -66.58 -15.03
N GLU A 847 32.18 -66.99 -16.29
CA GLU A 847 31.11 -66.52 -17.21
C GLU A 847 29.93 -67.52 -17.30
N ARG A 848 28.70 -67.06 -17.64
CA ARG A 848 27.85 -67.60 -18.76
C ARG A 848 26.41 -67.08 -18.83
N ASP A 849 25.90 -67.11 -20.06
CA ASP A 849 24.50 -66.95 -20.46
C ASP A 849 23.64 -68.24 -20.34
N ASP A 850 22.37 -68.06 -20.68
CA ASP A 850 21.49 -68.99 -21.41
C ASP A 850 20.56 -70.01 -20.69
N SER A 851 19.26 -69.66 -20.75
CA SER A 851 18.21 -70.43 -21.46
C SER A 851 17.23 -71.37 -20.71
N ALA A 852 15.97 -71.30 -21.18
CA ALA A 852 15.00 -72.40 -21.41
C ALA A 852 14.45 -73.25 -20.22
N SER A 853 13.24 -73.85 -20.27
CA SER A 853 12.02 -73.66 -21.10
C SER A 853 10.89 -74.60 -20.61
N GLU A 854 9.62 -74.33 -21.01
CA GLU A 854 8.53 -75.27 -21.44
C GLU A 854 7.13 -74.71 -21.07
N ARG A 855 6.30 -74.33 -22.06
CA ARG A 855 5.12 -75.05 -22.65
C ARG A 855 3.82 -75.03 -21.79
N ALA A 856 2.59 -74.97 -22.33
CA ALA A 856 2.01 -74.56 -23.65
C ALA A 856 0.44 -74.52 -23.46
N GLU A 857 -0.51 -74.49 -24.41
CA GLU A 857 -0.64 -74.55 -25.90
C GLU A 857 -1.94 -73.79 -26.32
N ARG A 858 -1.99 -73.23 -27.56
CA ARG A 858 -3.14 -73.15 -28.52
C ARG A 858 -4.51 -72.49 -28.15
N SER A 859 -5.33 -71.98 -29.08
CA SER A 859 -5.21 -71.47 -30.48
C SER A 859 -6.59 -71.01 -31.02
N ASP A 860 -6.65 -69.99 -31.89
CA ASP A 860 -7.76 -69.67 -32.84
C ASP A 860 -9.17 -69.35 -32.22
N ARG A 861 -10.13 -68.64 -32.86
CA ARG A 861 -10.26 -67.95 -34.18
C ARG A 861 -11.32 -66.80 -34.10
N SER A 862 -11.56 -66.08 -35.20
CA SER A 862 -12.54 -64.99 -35.36
C SER A 862 -13.98 -65.45 -35.74
N ASP A 863 -14.99 -64.58 -35.60
CA ASP A 863 -15.86 -64.08 -36.72
C ASP A 863 -17.15 -63.31 -36.29
N ASP A 864 -17.28 -62.07 -36.82
CA ASP A 864 -18.44 -61.36 -37.42
C ASP A 864 -19.93 -61.40 -36.91
N ARG A 865 -20.58 -60.20 -36.96
CA ARG A 865 -22.06 -59.91 -37.13
C ARG A 865 -23.05 -60.19 -35.96
N ALA A 866 -24.25 -59.56 -35.86
CA ALA A 866 -24.81 -58.28 -36.37
C ALA A 866 -26.15 -57.89 -35.66
N GLU A 867 -26.55 -56.61 -35.80
CA GLU A 867 -27.86 -55.94 -35.61
C GLU A 867 -29.08 -56.51 -34.78
N ARG A 868 -29.47 -55.75 -33.74
CA ARG A 868 -30.85 -55.24 -33.40
C ARG A 868 -32.01 -56.29 -33.14
N PRO A 869 -33.26 -55.86 -32.80
CA PRO A 869 -33.69 -55.13 -31.58
C PRO A 869 -34.98 -55.73 -30.91
N ARG A 870 -35.40 -55.25 -29.70
CA ARG A 870 -36.81 -54.84 -29.32
C ARG A 870 -37.07 -54.65 -27.80
N ARG A 871 -38.21 -54.01 -27.47
CA ARG A 871 -38.74 -53.73 -26.12
C ARG A 871 -39.82 -54.74 -25.69
N SER A 872 -39.86 -55.06 -24.39
CA SER A 872 -41.07 -55.24 -23.54
C SER A 872 -40.60 -55.19 -22.08
N SER A 873 -41.18 -54.41 -21.15
CA SER A 873 -42.51 -54.51 -20.50
C SER A 873 -42.70 -55.84 -19.73
N ASP A 874 -43.21 -55.88 -18.50
CA ASP A 874 -43.99 -54.91 -17.70
C ASP A 874 -43.83 -55.13 -16.17
N ARG A 875 -44.40 -54.23 -15.35
CA ARG A 875 -44.77 -54.32 -13.91
C ARG A 875 -43.76 -53.87 -12.84
N ARG A 876 -44.17 -53.21 -11.73
CA ARG A 876 -45.28 -52.26 -11.42
C ARG A 876 -45.18 -51.76 -9.95
N VAL A 877 -46.03 -50.80 -9.56
CA VAL A 877 -46.23 -50.19 -8.22
C VAL A 877 -45.12 -49.17 -7.87
N SER A 878 -45.27 -47.84 -7.98
CA SER A 878 -46.38 -46.87 -7.72
C SER A 878 -46.38 -46.33 -6.27
N ASP A 879 -46.78 -45.08 -5.98
CA ASP A 879 -47.52 -44.09 -6.79
C ASP A 879 -46.96 -42.65 -6.72
N ARG A 880 -47.34 -41.83 -7.71
CA ARG A 880 -47.34 -40.35 -7.63
C ARG A 880 -48.76 -39.87 -7.30
N ASN A 881 -48.91 -38.62 -6.90
CA ASN A 881 -50.11 -37.88 -7.30
C ASN A 881 -49.78 -36.43 -7.68
N LEU A 882 -50.55 -35.87 -8.61
CA LEU A 882 -50.37 -34.52 -9.13
C LEU A 882 -51.29 -33.53 -8.40
N ARG A 883 -50.99 -32.23 -8.47
CA ARG A 883 -52.00 -31.23 -8.87
C ARG A 883 -51.40 -29.89 -9.30
N TYR A 884 -52.10 -29.30 -10.27
CA TYR A 884 -52.03 -27.93 -10.82
C TYR A 884 -50.67 -27.38 -11.28
N ALA A 885 -50.53 -27.39 -12.61
CA ALA A 885 -50.12 -26.19 -13.35
C ALA A 885 -51.38 -25.37 -13.72
N ALA A 886 -51.17 -24.26 -14.44
CA ALA A 886 -52.10 -23.15 -14.72
C ALA A 886 -52.18 -22.11 -13.58
N ASP A 887 -51.50 -20.99 -13.82
CA ASP A 887 -51.94 -19.60 -13.59
C ASP A 887 -50.86 -18.69 -14.21
N ASP A 888 -50.86 -18.56 -15.55
CA ASP A 888 -49.85 -17.77 -16.29
C ASP A 888 -50.02 -16.25 -16.09
N ASP A 889 -51.16 -15.81 -15.55
CA ASP A 889 -51.56 -14.40 -15.44
C ASP A 889 -50.76 -13.57 -14.40
N HIS A 890 -50.00 -14.20 -13.50
CA HIS A 890 -49.18 -13.49 -12.49
C HIS A 890 -47.76 -13.13 -12.96
N TYR A 891 -47.31 -13.61 -14.13
CA TYR A 891 -45.93 -13.34 -14.59
C TYR A 891 -45.71 -11.87 -14.97
N ASP A 892 -46.74 -11.20 -15.50
CA ASP A 892 -46.68 -9.78 -15.86
C ASP A 892 -46.79 -8.83 -14.65
N GLU A 893 -47.43 -9.21 -13.54
CA GLU A 893 -47.33 -8.42 -12.29
C GLU A 893 -45.90 -8.46 -11.71
N TYR A 894 -45.23 -9.61 -11.78
CA TYR A 894 -43.82 -9.75 -11.37
C TYR A 894 -42.87 -8.93 -12.28
N ARG A 895 -43.33 -8.57 -13.47
CA ARG A 895 -42.63 -7.70 -14.43
C ARG A 895 -42.94 -6.22 -14.17
N ALA A 896 -44.21 -5.86 -14.01
CA ALA A 896 -44.65 -4.49 -13.72
C ALA A 896 -44.05 -3.94 -12.43
N ALA A 897 -43.92 -4.78 -11.38
CA ALA A 897 -43.25 -4.43 -10.13
C ALA A 897 -41.74 -4.09 -10.27
N ARG A 898 -41.17 -4.20 -11.48
CA ARG A 898 -39.77 -3.89 -11.80
C ARG A 898 -39.60 -2.64 -12.68
N GLU A 899 -40.67 -2.08 -13.23
CA GLU A 899 -40.62 -0.91 -14.12
C GLU A 899 -40.73 0.44 -13.38
N GLU A 900 -41.08 0.43 -12.08
CA GLU A 900 -41.05 1.64 -11.23
C GLU A 900 -39.83 1.69 -10.28
N ARG A 901 -38.64 1.44 -10.86
CA ARG A 901 -37.36 1.95 -10.32
C ARG A 901 -36.73 2.84 -11.36
N ALA A 902 -36.50 4.10 -11.00
CA ALA A 902 -35.98 5.15 -11.87
C ALA A 902 -34.76 4.69 -12.70
N GLU A 903 -34.76 5.08 -13.97
CA GLU A 903 -33.73 4.71 -14.95
C GLU A 903 -32.33 5.11 -14.45
N ARG A 904 -31.53 4.11 -14.02
CA ARG A 904 -30.09 4.28 -13.89
C ARG A 904 -29.44 4.03 -15.28
N PRO A 905 -28.44 4.83 -15.71
CA PRO A 905 -27.82 4.70 -17.03
C PRO A 905 -27.23 3.31 -17.35
N ARG A 906 -26.86 3.11 -18.62
CA ARG A 906 -26.35 1.85 -19.15
C ARG A 906 -25.04 1.43 -18.47
N ARG A 907 -25.14 0.52 -17.50
CA ARG A 907 -24.05 0.07 -16.61
C ARG A 907 -22.87 -0.61 -17.28
N ARG A 908 -22.99 -0.97 -18.56
CA ARG A 908 -21.97 -1.67 -19.33
C ARG A 908 -21.71 -0.94 -20.66
N ILE A 909 -20.45 -0.61 -20.89
CA ILE A 909 -19.93 -0.10 -22.16
C ILE A 909 -19.07 -1.19 -22.80
N ARG A 910 -19.14 -1.29 -24.13
CA ARG A 910 -18.18 -2.03 -24.95
C ARG A 910 -17.87 -1.16 -26.17
N ARG A 911 -16.58 -0.90 -26.40
CA ARG A 911 -16.05 -0.19 -27.57
C ARG A 911 -15.07 -1.13 -28.24
N ASP A 912 -15.55 -1.77 -29.30
CA ASP A 912 -14.70 -2.50 -30.22
C ASP A 912 -13.90 -1.51 -31.04
N PHE A 913 -12.63 -1.84 -31.26
CA PHE A 913 -11.75 -1.18 -32.21
C PHE A 913 -11.45 -2.26 -33.24
N ASP A 914 -12.16 -2.24 -34.36
CA ASP A 914 -11.97 -3.24 -35.40
C ASP A 914 -10.70 -2.91 -36.19
N PRO A 915 -9.66 -3.77 -36.22
CA PRO A 915 -8.46 -3.53 -37.00
C PRO A 915 -8.69 -3.65 -38.53
N PHE A 916 -9.93 -3.92 -38.97
CA PHE A 916 -10.32 -4.04 -40.38
C PHE A 916 -11.30 -2.96 -40.87
N ASP A 917 -11.72 -2.00 -40.03
CA ASP A 917 -12.45 -0.80 -40.48
C ASP A 917 -11.45 0.23 -41.05
N GLU A 918 -11.37 0.34 -42.38
CA GLU A 918 -10.62 1.40 -43.09
C GLU A 918 -11.41 2.73 -43.10
N ASP A 919 -10.86 3.80 -42.50
CA ASP A 919 -11.38 5.18 -42.50
C ASP A 919 -10.24 6.19 -42.81
#